data_AF-A0A8H4XVG6-F1
#
_entry.id   AF-A0A8H4XVG6-F1
#
_cell.length_a   1.000
_cell.length_b   1.000
_cell.length_c   1.000
_cell.angle_alpha   90.00
_cell.angle_beta   90.00
_cell.angle_gamma   90.00
#
_symmetry.space_group_name_H-M   'P 1'
#
loop_
_entity.id
_entity.type
_entity.pdbx_description
1 polymer ?
#
loop_
_entity_poly.entity_id
_entity_poly.type
_entity_poly.pdbx_seq_one_letter_code
_entity_poly.pdbx_strand_id
1 'polypeptide(L)'
;MFKYPEQPDMGSEDEFTGPFRHWGYSETRTGQVDTRAASRSAHHTKASLSKCKKCKKRILVCQASQHAEGSGWRLCDVPCGCGPKYYPSTAKTAEPLETTEYASSHPQYESPPPPDEESTSYEAPVGSEVADAPVKNPAFVEITKSGDYLQFHNHHRETLMAEDGSPSVWSGSTASTTPSSSNGSYNPTTPASPPNPSVINQDDDPLIPPITDVYRIFSDGKATWKSLLDQASRLPPGLWPADALDPYLTLVDVPSLPDQLPRSDLLYGRPLWELPLDIRGMECEDHLPSSDTTTFAHGRRVSFRLQIKDPIRCDICTDAASCALGSGAETTGSLAVLVMCWSYIFSVRLLEMQGRQVQYSMDRLWPDTSQRQSEHMVDLDLQGASPALVRWLCAILSPKMGWQARDLKRLPPWATSFKTGIQLGIKASVPAVDIRLPPSSYEATELLIELCRLFNLKANLTEASGLESMPPYKASFLATLMLPFYGFMKLQPRLPPPLLTRPGRNGTFNSSHEQSIRSCLGDLCYFMTLSIHPPSVGSILWSIFWQPDVDCNLVGPWLASVLDTLEPVIKQKQVEVIVKVFLSRRPRIAIWWIALFLLGDLAVLDWIQRYMTTLEEKYGFGSLSPPDPMISVWTGSKQSFLDSGKESIYTEISHLVSKADLLRCRFDRKLQDSATSALSWRPFGYIEKGQVEPELWPQLETKYMRKYNSFTWYLGKKSTSDKGFRIRTSRNVKNVPDDLEMRTSGEYSEGNRQAMNVLPSKESTCRMMFFLVEDTIGGRDWANADIPVRREQLRWLYDWEGLDNIEVGSVGPVEEPARPASWFLYEWIKGKYDKD
;
A
#
# COMPACT_ATOMS: atom_id res chain seq x y z
N MET A 1 -19.82 -12.71 79.88
CA MET A 1 -20.94 -13.18 79.06
C MET A 1 -20.35 -13.71 77.77
N PHE A 2 -20.28 -15.03 77.67
CA PHE A 2 -19.79 -15.92 76.59
C PHE A 2 -18.38 -15.72 75.96
N LYS A 3 -17.55 -16.74 76.22
CA LYS A 3 -16.33 -17.17 75.51
C LYS A 3 -16.69 -18.31 74.54
N TYR A 4 -16.15 -18.26 73.29
CA TYR A 4 -15.55 -19.32 72.44
C TYR A 4 -16.31 -20.67 72.18
N PRO A 5 -15.96 -21.55 71.20
CA PRO A 5 -14.65 -21.72 70.52
C PRO A 5 -14.60 -22.14 69.01
N GLU A 6 -13.35 -22.17 68.50
CA GLU A 6 -12.72 -23.20 67.61
C GLU A 6 -12.90 -23.27 66.07
N GLN A 7 -11.73 -23.15 65.42
CA GLN A 7 -11.24 -23.59 64.09
C GLN A 7 -11.08 -25.15 64.03
N PRO A 8 -10.86 -25.86 62.88
CA PRO A 8 -9.58 -25.77 62.13
C PRO A 8 -9.51 -26.20 60.63
N ASP A 9 -8.36 -25.86 60.04
CA ASP A 9 -7.47 -26.52 59.04
C ASP A 9 -7.85 -27.07 57.63
N MET A 10 -7.04 -26.57 56.68
CA MET A 10 -6.26 -27.20 55.58
C MET A 10 -6.88 -28.11 54.51
N GLY A 11 -6.59 -27.71 53.26
CA GLY A 11 -6.47 -28.56 52.06
C GLY A 11 -5.78 -27.82 50.89
N SER A 12 -4.45 -28.02 50.77
CA SER A 12 -3.51 -27.91 49.62
C SER A 12 -3.94 -27.13 48.36
N GLU A 13 -3.25 -26.07 47.93
CA GLU A 13 -2.02 -26.08 47.10
C GLU A 13 -2.09 -27.01 45.87
N ASP A 14 -2.21 -26.40 44.68
CA ASP A 14 -1.28 -26.67 43.58
C ASP A 14 -1.18 -25.47 42.63
N GLU A 15 0.06 -25.12 42.31
CA GLU A 15 0.53 -23.99 41.53
C GLU A 15 0.18 -24.08 40.05
N PHE A 16 -0.05 -22.94 39.38
CA PHE A 16 0.57 -22.69 38.08
C PHE A 16 0.94 -21.21 37.94
N THR A 17 2.23 -20.95 38.08
CA THR A 17 2.93 -19.67 37.97
C THR A 17 3.09 -19.22 36.52
N GLY A 18 2.93 -17.92 36.28
CA GLY A 18 3.42 -17.22 35.07
C GLY A 18 3.47 -15.70 35.29
N PRO A 19 4.62 -15.02 35.22
CA PRO A 19 4.80 -13.73 35.89
C PRO A 19 4.34 -12.52 35.06
N PHE A 20 3.39 -11.78 35.62
CA PHE A 20 3.24 -10.34 35.41
C PHE A 20 4.52 -9.61 35.84
N ARG A 21 5.05 -8.72 34.99
CA ARG A 21 5.94 -7.63 35.43
C ARG A 21 5.52 -6.28 34.83
N HIS A 22 4.95 -5.46 35.70
CA HIS A 22 4.86 -4.01 35.59
C HIS A 22 6.23 -3.37 35.37
N TRP A 23 6.36 -2.45 34.42
CA TRP A 23 7.34 -1.35 34.50
C TRP A 23 6.73 -0.08 33.88
N GLY A 24 6.40 0.89 34.75
CA GLY A 24 6.14 2.27 34.36
C GLY A 24 7.46 3.02 34.11
N TYR A 25 7.42 4.06 33.29
CA TYR A 25 8.51 5.04 33.22
C TYR A 25 7.98 6.46 33.05
N SER A 26 8.49 7.31 33.94
CA SER A 26 8.35 8.75 34.07
C SER A 26 9.09 9.53 32.98
N GLU A 27 8.54 10.68 32.61
CA GLU A 27 9.18 11.69 31.76
C GLU A 27 10.38 12.37 32.43
N THR A 28 11.42 12.69 31.66
CA THR A 28 12.12 13.99 31.72
C THR A 28 12.86 14.30 30.40
N ARG A 29 12.42 15.41 29.79
CA ARG A 29 13.07 16.47 28.98
C ARG A 29 14.36 16.27 28.15
N THR A 30 14.22 16.81 26.92
CA THR A 30 15.16 17.57 26.07
C THR A 30 16.35 16.87 25.41
N GLY A 31 16.35 16.84 24.07
CA GLY A 31 17.52 16.53 23.25
C GLY A 31 17.15 15.94 21.88
N GLN A 32 17.16 16.79 20.86
CA GLN A 32 17.04 16.51 19.43
C GLN A 32 17.98 15.37 18.98
N VAL A 33 17.46 14.20 18.53
CA VAL A 33 18.25 13.15 17.86
C VAL A 33 17.42 12.32 16.86
N ASP A 34 18.00 12.16 15.68
CA ASP A 34 17.77 11.28 14.52
C ASP A 34 16.74 10.14 14.59
N THR A 35 15.71 10.26 13.75
CA THR A 35 14.79 9.17 13.39
C THR A 35 15.38 8.28 12.29
N ARG A 36 16.30 7.38 12.66
CA ARG A 36 16.67 6.21 11.82
C ARG A 36 16.74 4.88 12.60
N ALA A 37 16.38 4.84 13.88
CA ALA A 37 16.65 3.69 14.75
C ALA A 37 15.42 3.11 15.48
N ALA A 38 14.26 3.01 14.82
CA ALA A 38 13.06 2.41 15.43
C ALA A 38 12.76 0.97 14.98
N SER A 39 13.70 0.29 14.30
CA SER A 39 13.56 -1.14 13.96
C SER A 39 14.92 -1.83 13.86
N ARG A 40 15.71 -1.90 14.93
CA ARG A 40 16.92 -2.74 14.95
C ARG A 40 17.14 -3.45 16.31
N SER A 41 17.11 -4.78 16.21
CA SER A 41 17.58 -5.87 17.09
C SER A 41 17.20 -5.88 18.58
N ALA A 42 16.41 -6.90 18.96
CA ALA A 42 16.15 -7.30 20.33
C ALA A 42 17.35 -7.99 21.03
N HIS A 43 18.48 -8.13 20.32
CA HIS A 43 19.59 -9.00 20.72
C HIS A 43 20.90 -8.26 21.03
N HIS A 44 20.86 -6.94 21.23
CA HIS A 44 22.03 -6.14 21.61
C HIS A 44 21.84 -5.55 23.02
N THR A 45 22.96 -5.36 23.73
CA THR A 45 22.94 -4.83 25.10
C THR A 45 22.16 -3.51 25.18
N LYS A 46 21.34 -3.35 26.24
CA LYS A 46 20.51 -2.15 26.49
C LYS A 46 21.29 -0.86 26.20
N ALA A 47 20.61 0.11 25.56
CA ALA A 47 21.20 1.35 25.06
C ALA A 47 21.94 2.21 26.12
N SER A 48 21.68 1.99 27.41
CA SER A 48 22.37 2.69 28.52
C SER A 48 23.77 2.15 28.81
N LEU A 49 24.06 0.89 28.46
CA LEU A 49 25.34 0.22 28.73
C LEU A 49 26.29 0.22 27.51
N SER A 50 25.84 0.81 26.41
CA SER A 50 26.45 0.73 25.08
C SER A 50 26.75 2.11 24.53
N LYS A 51 27.05 3.15 25.34
CA LYS A 51 27.36 4.50 24.84
C LYS A 51 28.77 4.93 25.19
N CYS A 52 29.48 5.53 24.23
CA CYS A 52 30.74 6.20 24.49
C CYS A 52 30.53 7.31 25.54
N LYS A 53 31.34 7.31 26.60
CA LYS A 53 31.21 8.28 27.69
C LYS A 53 31.45 9.72 27.22
N LYS A 54 32.27 9.91 26.16
CA LYS A 54 32.62 11.21 25.57
C LYS A 54 31.54 11.72 24.60
N CYS A 55 31.31 11.04 23.47
CA CYS A 55 30.44 11.55 22.40
C CYS A 55 29.01 10.99 22.42
N LYS A 56 28.68 10.11 23.37
CA LYS A 56 27.36 9.46 23.55
C LYS A 56 26.87 8.60 22.37
N LYS A 57 27.66 8.45 21.30
CA LYS A 57 27.39 7.49 20.22
C LYS A 57 27.30 6.07 20.77
N ARG A 58 26.40 5.27 20.20
CA ARG A 58 26.13 3.90 20.65
C ARG A 58 27.17 2.94 20.06
N ILE A 59 27.84 2.18 20.92
CA ILE A 59 28.77 1.09 20.59
C ILE A 59 27.97 -0.20 20.67
N LEU A 60 27.88 -0.98 19.59
CA LEU A 60 27.12 -2.22 19.59
C LEU A 60 27.97 -3.34 20.18
N VAL A 61 27.47 -3.93 21.26
CA VAL A 61 28.08 -5.08 21.94
C VAL A 61 27.05 -6.19 22.05
N CYS A 62 27.44 -7.36 21.57
CA CYS A 62 26.65 -8.56 21.35
C CYS A 62 27.19 -9.69 22.24
N GLN A 63 26.36 -10.67 22.63
CA GLN A 63 26.85 -11.88 23.31
C GLN A 63 27.30 -12.90 22.27
N ALA A 64 28.39 -13.62 22.53
CA ALA A 64 29.01 -14.53 21.57
C ALA A 64 28.08 -15.63 21.05
N SER A 65 27.05 -16.04 21.81
CA SER A 65 26.03 -17.02 21.37
C SER A 65 25.12 -16.54 20.23
N GLN A 66 25.25 -15.29 19.80
CA GLN A 66 24.58 -14.73 18.60
C GLN A 66 25.46 -14.81 17.35
N HIS A 67 26.70 -15.29 17.51
CA HIS A 67 27.68 -15.50 16.46
C HIS A 67 28.01 -16.99 16.39
N ALA A 68 28.58 -17.42 15.26
CA ALA A 68 28.63 -18.83 14.87
C ALA A 68 29.28 -19.77 15.92
N GLU A 69 30.17 -19.28 16.80
CA GLU A 69 30.66 -20.02 17.98
C GLU A 69 31.38 -19.10 19.00
N GLY A 70 31.30 -19.40 20.31
CA GLY A 70 32.10 -18.76 21.37
C GLY A 70 31.35 -18.39 22.66
N SER A 71 32.10 -18.05 23.73
CA SER A 71 31.56 -17.50 24.99
C SER A 71 32.21 -16.15 25.32
N GLY A 72 31.41 -15.14 25.69
CA GLY A 72 31.91 -13.80 25.99
C GLY A 72 31.09 -12.67 25.36
N TRP A 73 31.55 -11.43 25.53
CA TRP A 73 30.98 -10.25 24.85
C TRP A 73 31.80 -9.93 23.61
N ARG A 74 31.12 -9.64 22.50
CA ARG A 74 31.73 -9.29 21.21
C ARG A 74 31.44 -7.85 20.83
N LEU A 75 32.42 -7.17 20.24
CA LEU A 75 32.31 -5.79 19.79
C LEU A 75 31.87 -5.78 18.33
N CYS A 76 30.58 -5.56 18.11
CA CYS A 76 29.94 -5.61 16.80
C CYS A 76 30.14 -4.31 16.00
N ASP A 77 30.10 -3.12 16.64
CA ASP A 77 30.26 -1.82 15.96
C ASP A 77 30.78 -0.73 16.91
N VAL A 78 31.73 0.08 16.44
CA VAL A 78 32.27 1.24 17.16
C VAL A 78 32.20 2.49 16.26
N PRO A 79 31.08 3.24 16.28
CA PRO A 79 30.89 4.36 15.36
C PRO A 79 31.64 5.64 15.77
N CYS A 80 32.66 5.54 16.65
CA CYS A 80 33.44 6.69 17.10
C CYS A 80 34.92 6.37 17.38
N GLY A 81 35.83 7.20 16.85
CA GLY A 81 37.27 7.14 17.14
C GLY A 81 37.69 7.82 18.45
N CYS A 82 36.81 7.90 19.47
CA CYS A 82 37.14 8.60 20.72
C CYS A 82 38.21 7.89 21.56
N GLY A 83 38.46 6.61 21.28
CA GLY A 83 39.46 5.78 21.94
C GLY A 83 38.90 4.94 23.10
N PRO A 84 39.49 3.76 23.39
CA PRO A 84 38.95 2.78 24.34
C PRO A 84 38.75 3.30 25.76
N LYS A 85 39.54 4.29 26.19
CA LYS A 85 39.44 4.88 27.53
C LYS A 85 38.03 5.42 27.86
N TYR A 86 37.28 5.87 26.85
CA TYR A 86 35.92 6.40 27.01
C TYR A 86 34.81 5.38 26.78
N TYR A 87 35.14 4.11 26.52
CA TYR A 87 34.12 3.08 26.29
C TYR A 87 33.49 2.63 27.61
N PRO A 88 32.23 2.17 27.60
CA PRO A 88 31.61 1.55 28.77
C PRO A 88 32.36 0.27 29.14
N SER A 89 32.29 -0.16 30.40
CA SER A 89 33.03 -1.32 30.91
C SER A 89 32.78 -2.58 30.08
N THR A 90 31.55 -2.80 29.65
CA THR A 90 31.15 -3.95 28.81
C THR A 90 31.84 -3.99 27.45
N ALA A 91 32.12 -2.82 26.85
CA ALA A 91 32.83 -2.71 25.58
C ALA A 91 34.36 -2.78 25.75
N LYS A 92 34.89 -2.54 26.95
CA LYS A 92 36.32 -2.70 27.27
C LYS A 92 36.71 -4.15 27.51
N THR A 93 35.76 -4.97 27.94
CA THR A 93 35.92 -6.41 28.19
C THR A 93 35.43 -7.27 27.01
N ALA A 94 34.99 -6.65 25.92
CA ALA A 94 34.53 -7.34 24.73
C ALA A 94 35.67 -7.50 23.73
N GLU A 95 35.76 -8.68 23.12
CA GLU A 95 36.72 -8.95 22.05
C GLU A 95 36.12 -8.50 20.70
N PRO A 96 36.94 -8.00 19.76
CA PRO A 96 36.49 -7.78 18.39
C PRO A 96 35.97 -9.08 17.77
N LEU A 97 34.99 -8.98 16.89
CA LEU A 97 34.55 -10.11 16.08
C LEU A 97 35.62 -10.52 15.08
N GLU A 98 36.01 -11.79 15.11
CA GLU A 98 36.88 -12.37 14.08
C GLU A 98 36.08 -12.55 12.78
N THR A 99 36.76 -12.52 11.63
CA THR A 99 36.10 -12.58 10.32
C THR A 99 35.25 -13.82 10.08
N THR A 100 35.58 -14.93 10.75
CA THR A 100 34.85 -16.20 10.69
C THR A 100 33.58 -16.22 11.55
N GLU A 101 33.36 -15.23 12.41
CA GLU A 101 32.23 -15.17 13.36
C GLU A 101 31.02 -14.35 12.83
N TYR A 102 31.12 -13.76 11.63
CA TYR A 102 30.02 -12.99 11.01
C TYR A 102 28.99 -13.89 10.32
N ALA A 103 27.79 -14.01 10.90
CA ALA A 103 26.65 -14.63 10.24
C ALA A 103 26.05 -13.70 9.16
N SER A 104 25.52 -14.27 8.07
CA SER A 104 24.83 -13.54 6.99
C SER A 104 23.58 -12.78 7.45
N SER A 105 23.01 -13.18 8.59
CA SER A 105 21.89 -12.51 9.27
C SER A 105 22.31 -11.30 10.12
N HIS A 106 23.62 -11.00 10.23
CA HIS A 106 24.11 -9.91 11.07
C HIS A 106 23.86 -8.53 10.42
N PRO A 107 23.39 -7.50 11.15
CA PRO A 107 22.98 -6.19 10.57
C PRO A 107 24.09 -5.36 9.89
N GLN A 108 25.34 -5.81 9.94
CA GLN A 108 26.50 -5.20 9.28
C GLN A 108 27.17 -6.14 8.26
N TYR A 109 26.54 -7.26 7.91
CA TYR A 109 26.97 -8.10 6.79
C TYR A 109 26.76 -7.33 5.47
N GLU A 110 27.85 -7.10 4.73
CA GLU A 110 27.82 -6.55 3.37
C GLU A 110 28.38 -7.61 2.41
N SER A 111 27.61 -7.95 1.37
CA SER A 111 28.06 -8.89 0.33
C SER A 111 29.23 -8.31 -0.46
N PRO A 112 30.22 -9.11 -0.89
CA PRO A 112 31.36 -8.60 -1.65
C PRO A 112 30.91 -8.02 -3.01
N PRO A 113 31.51 -6.90 -3.46
CA PRO A 113 31.30 -6.41 -4.82
C PRO A 113 31.96 -7.35 -5.87
N PRO A 114 31.47 -7.36 -7.12
CA PRO A 114 32.07 -8.12 -8.22
C PRO A 114 33.50 -7.60 -8.52
N PRO A 115 34.40 -8.45 -9.05
CA PRO A 115 35.79 -8.06 -9.31
C PRO A 115 35.87 -7.04 -10.47
N ASP A 116 36.45 -5.87 -10.19
CA ASP A 116 36.64 -4.78 -11.17
C ASP A 116 37.92 -4.97 -12.02
N GLU A 117 37.78 -4.75 -13.33
CA GLU A 117 38.88 -4.50 -14.26
C GLU A 117 39.45 -3.07 -14.12
N GLU A 118 40.71 -2.94 -14.54
CA GLU A 118 41.68 -1.92 -14.15
C GLU A 118 41.37 -0.44 -14.44
N SER A 119 41.93 0.37 -13.54
CA SER A 119 42.05 1.83 -13.49
C SER A 119 42.70 2.51 -14.72
N THR A 120 42.17 3.68 -15.12
CA THR A 120 43.00 4.82 -15.58
C THR A 120 42.42 6.17 -15.13
N SER A 121 43.34 7.05 -14.75
CA SER A 121 43.22 8.38 -14.13
C SER A 121 42.75 9.50 -15.07
N TYR A 122 42.01 10.52 -14.58
CA TYR A 122 42.15 11.94 -14.99
C TYR A 122 41.50 12.92 -13.99
N GLU A 123 42.06 14.13 -13.91
CA GLU A 123 41.87 15.19 -12.91
C GLU A 123 40.51 15.94 -12.95
N ALA A 124 40.15 16.58 -11.84
CA ALA A 124 38.91 17.37 -11.62
C ALA A 124 38.94 18.77 -12.29
N PRO A 125 37.78 19.44 -12.52
CA PRO A 125 37.21 20.31 -11.46
C PRO A 125 35.66 20.51 -11.42
N VAL A 126 35.18 20.77 -10.20
CA VAL A 126 34.07 21.65 -9.74
C VAL A 126 32.79 21.77 -10.59
N GLY A 127 31.68 21.27 -10.04
CA GLY A 127 30.30 21.61 -10.43
C GLY A 127 29.28 20.70 -9.75
N SER A 128 28.34 21.29 -9.02
CA SER A 128 27.29 20.60 -8.26
C SER A 128 26.25 19.92 -9.16
N GLU A 129 26.07 18.61 -9.03
CA GLU A 129 24.83 17.91 -9.38
C GLU A 129 24.78 16.56 -8.66
N VAL A 130 23.65 16.26 -8.02
CA VAL A 130 23.40 14.99 -7.32
C VAL A 130 23.12 13.94 -8.39
N ALA A 131 24.09 13.07 -8.65
CA ALA A 131 23.93 11.96 -9.58
C ALA A 131 23.03 10.86 -9.00
N ASP A 132 21.98 10.52 -9.73
CA ASP A 132 21.15 9.33 -9.53
C ASP A 132 22.00 8.06 -9.65
N ALA A 133 21.75 7.10 -8.75
CA ALA A 133 22.29 5.74 -8.85
C ALA A 133 21.76 5.06 -10.14
N PRO A 134 22.52 4.17 -10.78
CA PRO A 134 22.13 3.59 -12.05
C PRO A 134 20.85 2.76 -11.91
N VAL A 135 19.91 3.09 -12.78
CA VAL A 135 18.65 2.36 -13.02
C VAL A 135 18.99 0.89 -13.29
N LYS A 136 18.48 -0.03 -12.47
CA LYS A 136 18.29 -1.41 -12.93
C LYS A 136 17.24 -1.34 -14.04
N ASN A 137 17.69 -1.41 -15.29
CA ASN A 137 16.81 -1.38 -16.45
C ASN A 137 15.73 -2.47 -16.32
N PRO A 138 14.46 -2.18 -16.68
CA PRO A 138 13.45 -3.22 -16.78
C PRO A 138 13.94 -4.29 -17.74
N ALA A 139 13.79 -5.57 -17.38
CA ALA A 139 14.08 -6.68 -18.27
C ALA A 139 13.01 -6.72 -19.38
N PHE A 140 13.21 -5.93 -20.42
CA PHE A 140 12.46 -6.08 -21.67
C PHE A 140 13.01 -7.29 -22.40
N VAL A 141 12.16 -8.26 -22.68
CA VAL A 141 12.54 -9.48 -23.39
C VAL A 141 11.95 -9.42 -24.80
N GLU A 142 12.81 -9.25 -25.80
CA GLU A 142 12.44 -9.43 -27.21
C GLU A 142 12.37 -10.94 -27.48
N ILE A 143 11.18 -11.45 -27.80
CA ILE A 143 10.95 -12.89 -28.04
C ILE A 143 10.97 -13.11 -29.55
N THR A 144 12.07 -13.67 -30.07
CA THR A 144 12.16 -14.03 -31.48
C THR A 144 11.99 -15.55 -31.64
N LYS A 145 11.39 -15.97 -32.76
CA LYS A 145 11.26 -17.39 -33.13
C LYS A 145 12.34 -17.71 -34.15
N SER A 146 13.25 -18.63 -33.83
CA SER A 146 14.27 -19.14 -34.75
C SER A 146 14.01 -20.63 -34.98
N GLY A 147 13.38 -20.97 -36.11
CA GLY A 147 12.89 -22.32 -36.37
C GLY A 147 11.78 -22.72 -35.39
N ASP A 148 11.90 -23.90 -34.77
CA ASP A 148 10.97 -24.41 -33.75
C ASP A 148 11.32 -23.97 -32.32
N TYR A 149 12.28 -23.03 -32.15
CA TYR A 149 12.76 -22.58 -30.84
C TYR A 149 12.48 -21.10 -30.59
N LEU A 150 12.32 -20.74 -29.31
CA LEU A 150 12.19 -19.37 -28.83
C LEU A 150 13.52 -18.85 -28.31
N GLN A 151 13.93 -17.65 -28.73
CA GLN A 151 15.11 -16.95 -28.23
C GLN A 151 14.67 -15.68 -27.50
N PHE A 152 15.26 -15.49 -26.32
CA PHE A 152 15.01 -14.35 -25.44
C PHE A 152 16.21 -13.41 -25.51
N HIS A 153 15.98 -12.18 -25.98
CA HIS A 153 17.02 -11.17 -26.09
C HIS A 153 16.78 -10.02 -25.11
N ASN A 154 17.86 -9.48 -24.55
CA ASN A 154 17.82 -8.21 -23.83
C ASN A 154 17.69 -7.03 -24.81
N HIS A 155 17.56 -5.80 -24.28
CA HIS A 155 17.48 -4.57 -25.07
C HIS A 155 18.72 -4.31 -25.98
N HIS A 156 19.82 -5.04 -25.77
CA HIS A 156 21.04 -4.96 -26.58
C HIS A 156 21.14 -6.07 -27.64
N ARG A 157 20.06 -6.85 -27.84
CA ARG A 157 20.01 -8.03 -28.73
C ARG A 157 21.02 -9.13 -28.38
N GLU A 158 21.58 -9.11 -27.19
CA GLU A 158 22.40 -10.20 -26.69
C GLU A 158 21.46 -11.36 -26.31
N THR A 159 21.75 -12.54 -26.85
CA THR A 159 21.07 -13.79 -26.49
C THR A 159 21.37 -14.08 -25.03
N LEU A 160 20.33 -14.16 -24.19
CA LEU A 160 20.54 -14.29 -22.76
C LEU A 160 21.15 -15.64 -22.33
N MET A 161 21.17 -16.70 -23.18
CA MET A 161 22.00 -17.91 -23.02
C MET A 161 22.20 -18.72 -24.32
N ALA A 162 23.43 -19.23 -24.53
CA ALA A 162 23.76 -20.48 -25.23
C ALA A 162 25.07 -21.03 -24.60
N GLU A 163 25.10 -22.28 -24.14
CA GLU A 163 26.31 -23.00 -23.69
C GLU A 163 26.44 -24.30 -24.53
N ASP A 164 27.60 -24.81 -24.94
CA ASP A 164 28.98 -24.55 -24.52
C ASP A 164 30.01 -25.06 -25.58
N GLY A 165 31.24 -24.51 -25.58
CA GLY A 165 32.41 -25.14 -26.26
C GLY A 165 33.42 -24.21 -26.96
N SER A 166 34.40 -23.69 -26.21
CA SER A 166 35.62 -22.97 -26.66
C SER A 166 36.65 -23.83 -27.44
N PRO A 167 37.78 -23.31 -28.00
CA PRO A 167 38.13 -21.95 -28.48
C PRO A 167 38.70 -21.93 -29.93
N SER A 168 38.81 -20.71 -30.50
CA SER A 168 39.91 -20.20 -31.34
C SER A 168 39.64 -19.76 -32.80
N VAL A 169 40.26 -18.61 -33.12
CA VAL A 169 40.74 -18.05 -34.40
C VAL A 169 39.77 -17.32 -35.34
N TRP A 170 39.85 -15.99 -35.28
CA TRP A 170 39.92 -14.99 -36.36
C TRP A 170 39.58 -15.41 -37.81
N SER A 171 38.57 -14.77 -38.42
CA SER A 171 38.72 -13.79 -39.54
C SER A 171 37.47 -13.65 -40.42
N GLY A 172 37.07 -12.40 -40.69
CA GLY A 172 36.81 -11.91 -42.05
C GLY A 172 35.42 -12.10 -42.70
N SER A 173 34.58 -11.07 -42.56
CA SER A 173 33.76 -10.39 -43.60
C SER A 173 33.00 -11.14 -44.72
N THR A 174 31.73 -10.72 -44.81
CA THR A 174 30.92 -10.35 -46.01
C THR A 174 30.19 -11.41 -46.86
N ALA A 175 28.85 -11.28 -46.81
CA ALA A 175 27.92 -11.09 -47.94
C ALA A 175 27.33 -12.31 -48.69
N SER A 176 26.03 -12.49 -48.43
CA SER A 176 24.93 -12.57 -49.42
C SER A 176 24.43 -13.92 -49.97
N THR A 177 23.09 -13.96 -50.02
CA THR A 177 22.17 -14.65 -50.96
C THR A 177 21.64 -16.07 -50.65
N THR A 178 20.34 -16.11 -50.35
CA THR A 178 19.35 -17.20 -50.53
C THR A 178 19.18 -17.64 -52.01
N PRO A 179 18.30 -18.61 -52.37
CA PRO A 179 17.69 -19.75 -51.64
C PRO A 179 17.81 -21.08 -52.45
N SER A 180 17.20 -22.17 -51.95
CA SER A 180 16.32 -23.13 -52.69
C SER A 180 16.63 -24.62 -52.48
N SER A 181 15.64 -25.31 -51.89
CA SER A 181 15.08 -26.63 -52.23
C SER A 181 16.01 -27.77 -52.70
N SER A 182 15.92 -28.94 -52.05
CA SER A 182 15.05 -30.05 -52.51
C SER A 182 15.44 -31.41 -51.89
N ASN A 183 14.39 -32.12 -51.47
CA ASN A 183 14.12 -33.56 -51.52
C ASN A 183 15.28 -34.58 -51.52
N GLY A 184 15.19 -35.56 -50.61
CA GLY A 184 15.91 -36.83 -50.78
C GLY A 184 15.77 -37.80 -49.61
N SER A 185 14.62 -38.48 -49.52
CA SER A 185 14.36 -39.70 -48.75
C SER A 185 15.53 -40.69 -48.80
N TYR A 186 15.91 -41.33 -47.66
CA TYR A 186 16.17 -42.78 -47.53
C TYR A 186 16.35 -43.17 -46.03
N ASN A 187 15.40 -43.97 -45.51
CA ASN A 187 15.63 -44.93 -44.41
C ASN A 187 16.42 -46.14 -44.98
N PRO A 188 17.12 -47.02 -44.21
CA PRO A 188 16.65 -47.56 -42.92
C PRO A 188 17.72 -48.02 -41.89
N THR A 189 17.20 -48.51 -40.75
CA THR A 189 17.72 -49.57 -39.85
C THR A 189 18.49 -49.15 -38.59
N THR A 190 17.80 -49.31 -37.46
CA THR A 190 18.26 -49.34 -36.07
C THR A 190 19.21 -50.53 -35.81
N PRO A 191 20.11 -50.46 -34.81
CA PRO A 191 19.76 -51.09 -33.53
C PRO A 191 20.22 -50.32 -32.25
N ALA A 192 19.31 -50.37 -31.28
CA ALA A 192 19.40 -50.20 -29.83
C ALA A 192 20.65 -49.57 -29.16
N SER A 193 20.40 -48.53 -28.36
CA SER A 193 21.23 -48.08 -27.24
C SER A 193 20.30 -47.62 -26.08
N PRO A 194 20.74 -47.75 -24.82
CA PRO A 194 19.90 -47.79 -23.60
C PRO A 194 19.18 -46.45 -23.31
N PRO A 195 18.16 -46.43 -22.43
CA PRO A 195 17.32 -45.24 -22.25
C PRO A 195 18.15 -44.10 -21.65
N ASN A 196 18.53 -43.14 -22.50
CA ASN A 196 18.97 -41.85 -22.04
C ASN A 196 17.84 -41.21 -21.22
N PRO A 197 18.13 -40.59 -20.07
CA PRO A 197 17.16 -39.77 -19.38
C PRO A 197 16.73 -38.69 -20.36
N SER A 198 15.45 -38.70 -20.75
CA SER A 198 14.87 -37.73 -21.66
C SER A 198 15.19 -36.33 -21.15
N VAL A 199 16.05 -35.64 -21.89
CA VAL A 199 16.15 -34.19 -21.84
C VAL A 199 14.80 -33.68 -22.31
N ILE A 200 13.96 -33.35 -21.34
CA ILE A 200 12.67 -32.69 -21.52
C ILE A 200 12.97 -31.32 -22.17
N ASN A 201 12.16 -30.93 -23.16
CA ASN A 201 12.45 -29.84 -24.09
C ASN A 201 12.38 -28.47 -23.40
N GLN A 202 12.94 -27.46 -24.07
CA GLN A 202 13.03 -26.07 -23.59
C GLN A 202 11.66 -25.37 -23.40
N ASP A 203 10.54 -26.04 -23.71
CA ASP A 203 9.13 -25.62 -23.63
C ASP A 203 8.40 -26.12 -22.36
N ASP A 204 9.06 -26.86 -21.46
CA ASP A 204 8.40 -27.59 -20.38
C ASP A 204 8.39 -26.88 -19.01
N ASP A 205 8.52 -25.54 -18.95
CA ASP A 205 8.29 -24.80 -17.69
C ASP A 205 6.78 -24.51 -17.51
N PRO A 206 6.05 -25.26 -16.65
CA PRO A 206 4.61 -25.10 -16.49
C PRO A 206 4.21 -23.75 -15.87
N LEU A 207 5.16 -22.96 -15.36
CA LEU A 207 4.87 -21.64 -14.80
C LEU A 207 4.80 -20.53 -15.88
N ILE A 208 5.43 -20.76 -17.03
CA ILE A 208 5.46 -19.80 -18.13
C ILE A 208 4.26 -20.06 -19.05
N PRO A 209 3.39 -19.06 -19.29
CA PRO A 209 2.22 -19.27 -20.13
C PRO A 209 2.61 -19.41 -21.61
N PRO A 210 1.79 -20.12 -22.41
CA PRO A 210 1.94 -20.15 -23.85
C PRO A 210 1.92 -18.74 -24.46
N ILE A 211 2.77 -18.50 -25.46
CA ILE A 211 2.88 -17.18 -26.11
C ILE A 211 1.54 -16.73 -26.75
N THR A 212 0.71 -17.68 -27.19
CA THR A 212 -0.64 -17.41 -27.71
C THR A 212 -1.54 -16.79 -26.66
N ASP A 213 -1.46 -17.24 -25.40
CA ASP A 213 -2.23 -16.67 -24.29
C ASP A 213 -1.70 -15.29 -23.93
N VAL A 214 -0.38 -15.08 -23.95
CA VAL A 214 0.23 -13.78 -23.71
C VAL A 214 -0.29 -12.74 -24.70
N TYR A 215 -0.26 -13.05 -26.00
CA TYR A 215 -0.77 -12.13 -27.03
C TYR A 215 -2.29 -11.94 -26.95
N ARG A 216 -3.06 -13.00 -26.68
CA ARG A 216 -4.51 -12.89 -26.49
C ARG A 216 -4.85 -11.91 -25.37
N ILE A 217 -4.25 -12.09 -24.18
CA ILE A 217 -4.51 -11.23 -23.02
C ILE A 217 -4.08 -9.79 -23.28
N PHE A 218 -2.96 -9.57 -23.97
CA PHE A 218 -2.56 -8.23 -24.36
C PHE A 218 -3.58 -7.56 -25.30
N SER A 219 -4.02 -8.27 -26.36
CA SER A 219 -4.98 -7.74 -27.34
C SER A 219 -6.35 -7.47 -26.72
N ASP A 220 -6.86 -8.39 -25.91
CA ASP A 220 -8.14 -8.24 -25.22
C ASP A 220 -8.08 -7.13 -24.16
N GLY A 221 -6.97 -7.03 -23.44
CA GLY A 221 -6.71 -5.90 -22.55
C GLY A 221 -6.70 -4.57 -23.29
N LYS A 222 -5.99 -4.48 -24.42
CA LYS A 222 -5.92 -3.28 -25.25
C LYS A 222 -7.30 -2.87 -25.77
N ALA A 223 -8.09 -3.82 -26.27
CA ALA A 223 -9.48 -3.57 -26.69
C ALA A 223 -10.35 -3.07 -25.52
N THR A 224 -10.19 -3.67 -24.35
CA THR A 224 -10.91 -3.29 -23.12
C THR A 224 -10.60 -1.85 -22.72
N TRP A 225 -9.33 -1.51 -22.52
CA TRP A 225 -8.92 -0.19 -22.06
C TRP A 225 -9.14 0.89 -23.11
N LYS A 226 -9.00 0.56 -24.41
CA LYS A 226 -9.32 1.49 -25.49
C LYS A 226 -10.81 1.84 -25.51
N SER A 227 -11.69 0.86 -25.31
CA SER A 227 -13.13 1.13 -25.20
C SER A 227 -13.45 2.06 -24.01
N LEU A 228 -12.82 1.85 -22.85
CA LEU A 228 -12.99 2.72 -21.69
C LEU A 228 -12.45 4.14 -21.95
N LEU A 229 -11.29 4.26 -22.61
CA LEU A 229 -10.70 5.53 -23.01
C LEU A 229 -11.57 6.29 -24.01
N ASP A 230 -12.13 5.61 -25.01
CA ASP A 230 -13.04 6.19 -25.98
C ASP A 230 -14.32 6.69 -25.30
N GLN A 231 -14.86 5.94 -24.33
CA GLN A 231 -16.02 6.38 -23.53
C GLN A 231 -15.67 7.62 -22.70
N ALA A 232 -14.55 7.62 -22.00
CA ALA A 232 -14.09 8.74 -21.19
C ALA A 232 -13.86 10.00 -22.03
N SER A 233 -13.30 9.87 -23.22
CA SER A 233 -12.99 10.97 -24.13
C SER A 233 -14.24 11.62 -24.74
N ARG A 234 -15.39 10.92 -24.75
CA ARG A 234 -16.68 11.49 -25.19
C ARG A 234 -17.33 12.37 -24.14
N LEU A 235 -16.93 12.27 -22.87
CA LEU A 235 -17.49 13.09 -21.80
C LEU A 235 -16.92 14.52 -21.88
N PRO A 236 -17.78 15.56 -21.91
CA PRO A 236 -17.33 16.94 -21.98
C PRO A 236 -16.38 17.31 -20.82
N PRO A 237 -15.38 18.19 -21.05
CA PRO A 237 -14.48 18.67 -20.00
C PRO A 237 -15.25 19.30 -18.83
N GLY A 238 -14.86 18.95 -17.61
CA GLY A 238 -15.44 19.46 -16.36
C GLY A 238 -16.83 18.95 -16.00
N LEU A 239 -17.39 18.07 -16.84
CA LEU A 239 -18.65 17.38 -16.59
C LEU A 239 -18.40 15.90 -16.30
N TRP A 240 -19.15 15.40 -15.34
CA TRP A 240 -19.05 14.05 -14.78
C TRP A 240 -20.40 13.35 -14.89
N PRO A 241 -20.45 12.02 -14.99
CA PRO A 241 -21.72 11.29 -14.91
C PRO A 241 -22.44 11.63 -13.60
N ALA A 242 -23.77 11.79 -13.67
CA ALA A 242 -24.59 12.04 -12.50
C ALA A 242 -24.34 10.97 -11.42
N ASP A 243 -24.33 11.40 -10.16
CA ASP A 243 -24.07 10.57 -8.98
C ASP A 243 -22.68 9.93 -8.90
N ALA A 244 -21.84 9.99 -9.94
CA ALA A 244 -20.48 9.42 -9.93
C ALA A 244 -19.54 10.09 -8.91
N LEU A 245 -19.90 11.29 -8.45
CA LEU A 245 -19.18 12.08 -7.46
C LEU A 245 -19.85 12.04 -6.08
N ASP A 246 -20.82 11.17 -5.87
CA ASP A 246 -21.42 10.96 -4.56
C ASP A 246 -20.43 10.21 -3.63
N PRO A 247 -19.93 10.84 -2.54
CA PRO A 247 -19.05 10.15 -1.60
C PRO A 247 -19.67 8.88 -1.00
N TYR A 248 -21.01 8.78 -0.93
CA TYR A 248 -21.69 7.60 -0.39
C TYR A 248 -21.57 6.35 -1.28
N LEU A 249 -21.10 6.46 -2.53
CA LEU A 249 -20.84 5.31 -3.40
C LEU A 249 -19.87 4.28 -2.77
N THR A 250 -18.92 4.76 -1.99
CA THR A 250 -17.87 3.93 -1.38
C THR A 250 -18.27 3.37 0.00
N LEU A 251 -19.39 3.83 0.57
CA LEU A 251 -19.86 3.39 1.90
C LEU A 251 -20.88 2.26 1.77
N VAL A 252 -20.41 1.02 1.72
CA VAL A 252 -21.27 -0.18 1.81
C VAL A 252 -21.32 -0.66 3.26
N ASP A 253 -20.38 -1.49 3.70
CA ASP A 253 -20.39 -2.05 5.06
C ASP A 253 -19.25 -1.49 5.94
N VAL A 254 -18.76 -0.29 5.62
CA VAL A 254 -17.79 0.46 6.44
C VAL A 254 -18.35 0.67 7.85
N PRO A 255 -17.62 0.31 8.92
CA PRO A 255 -18.07 0.55 10.28
C PRO A 255 -17.86 2.01 10.69
N SER A 256 -18.75 2.53 11.53
CA SER A 256 -18.55 3.84 12.16
C SER A 256 -17.43 3.77 13.18
N LEU A 257 -16.62 4.83 13.26
CA LEU A 257 -15.80 5.06 14.46
C LEU A 257 -16.71 5.18 15.71
N PRO A 258 -16.31 4.61 16.86
CA PRO A 258 -17.08 4.72 18.11
C PRO A 258 -17.17 6.17 18.61
N ASP A 259 -18.33 6.58 19.13
CA ASP A 259 -18.59 7.95 19.62
C ASP A 259 -17.62 8.41 20.72
N GLN A 260 -17.11 7.47 21.51
CA GLN A 260 -16.11 7.71 22.55
C GLN A 260 -14.81 7.00 22.20
N LEU A 261 -13.84 7.77 21.73
CA LEU A 261 -12.53 7.29 21.35
C LEU A 261 -11.52 7.40 22.50
N PRO A 262 -10.57 6.45 22.60
CA PRO A 262 -9.47 6.59 23.53
C PRO A 262 -8.57 7.76 23.13
N ARG A 263 -7.90 8.35 24.12
CA ARG A 263 -6.85 9.36 23.91
C ARG A 263 -5.51 8.75 23.47
N SER A 264 -5.49 7.47 23.08
CA SER A 264 -4.31 6.77 22.58
C SER A 264 -3.96 7.18 21.15
N ASP A 265 -2.71 6.93 20.75
CA ASP A 265 -2.24 7.17 19.39
C ASP A 265 -2.88 6.22 18.37
N LEU A 266 -3.25 5.01 18.81
CA LEU A 266 -3.77 3.94 17.98
C LEU A 266 -5.13 3.46 18.50
N LEU A 267 -5.99 3.10 17.56
CA LEU A 267 -7.21 2.34 17.77
C LEU A 267 -7.06 1.00 17.04
N TYR A 268 -7.61 -0.07 17.60
CA TYR A 268 -7.55 -1.39 16.98
C TYR A 268 -8.95 -1.92 16.72
N GLY A 269 -9.06 -2.74 15.69
CA GLY A 269 -10.25 -3.55 15.47
C GLY A 269 -9.98 -4.78 14.62
N ARG A 270 -11.02 -5.61 14.46
CA ARG A 270 -10.99 -6.84 13.67
C ARG A 270 -12.33 -7.05 12.97
N PRO A 271 -12.35 -7.49 11.70
CA PRO A 271 -13.57 -7.95 11.07
C PRO A 271 -13.99 -9.31 11.65
N LEU A 272 -15.29 -9.55 11.65
CA LEU A 272 -15.91 -10.82 11.98
C LEU A 272 -16.59 -11.35 10.72
N TRP A 273 -16.29 -12.60 10.40
CA TRP A 273 -16.77 -13.30 9.21
C TRP A 273 -17.67 -14.46 9.60
N GLU A 274 -18.69 -14.72 8.79
CA GLU A 274 -19.53 -15.91 8.84
C GLU A 274 -19.04 -16.92 7.80
N LEU A 275 -18.85 -18.16 8.25
CA LEU A 275 -18.50 -19.33 7.44
C LEU A 275 -19.47 -20.49 7.79
N PRO A 276 -19.89 -21.33 6.83
CA PRO A 276 -20.69 -22.53 7.13
C PRO A 276 -20.08 -23.44 8.24
N LEU A 277 -20.90 -24.12 9.06
CA LEU A 277 -20.37 -24.91 10.21
C LEU A 277 -19.45 -26.07 9.80
N ASP A 278 -19.76 -26.75 8.69
CA ASP A 278 -19.03 -27.93 8.18
C ASP A 278 -17.56 -27.63 7.81
N ILE A 279 -17.18 -26.36 7.88
CA ILE A 279 -15.89 -25.83 7.48
C ILE A 279 -14.93 -25.65 8.67
N ARG A 280 -15.32 -25.82 9.94
CA ARG A 280 -14.38 -25.59 11.07
C ARG A 280 -14.00 -26.81 11.90
N GLY A 281 -14.58 -27.98 11.62
CA GLY A 281 -14.16 -29.24 12.24
C GLY A 281 -14.16 -29.20 13.78
N MET A 282 -15.25 -28.70 14.40
CA MET A 282 -15.44 -28.86 15.83
C MET A 282 -16.31 -30.10 16.04
N GLU A 283 -15.68 -31.21 16.41
CA GLU A 283 -16.39 -32.34 17.03
C GLU A 283 -16.97 -31.84 18.36
N CYS A 284 -18.22 -31.42 18.33
CA CYS A 284 -19.04 -31.39 19.53
C CYS A 284 -20.07 -32.50 19.33
N GLU A 285 -19.85 -33.62 20.04
CA GLU A 285 -20.89 -34.63 20.18
C GLU A 285 -22.15 -34.00 20.78
N ASP A 286 -23.28 -34.48 20.25
CA ASP A 286 -24.64 -34.28 20.72
C ASP A 286 -25.15 -32.84 20.76
N HIS A 287 -25.78 -32.39 19.67
CA HIS A 287 -27.12 -31.78 19.71
C HIS A 287 -27.78 -31.82 18.32
N LEU A 288 -29.11 -32.06 18.32
CA LEU A 288 -29.99 -32.26 17.16
C LEU A 288 -29.82 -31.23 16.01
N PRO A 289 -30.19 -31.61 14.76
CA PRO A 289 -30.06 -30.75 13.59
C PRO A 289 -31.09 -29.62 13.64
N SER A 290 -30.68 -28.44 14.13
CA SER A 290 -31.34 -27.19 13.82
C SER A 290 -30.77 -26.68 12.49
N SER A 291 -31.66 -26.46 11.52
CA SER A 291 -31.37 -25.76 10.26
C SER A 291 -30.63 -24.44 10.54
N ASP A 292 -29.58 -24.16 9.77
CA ASP A 292 -28.71 -22.97 9.77
C ASP A 292 -27.68 -22.84 10.91
N THR A 293 -26.70 -23.74 10.93
CA THR A 293 -25.50 -23.63 11.75
C THR A 293 -24.40 -22.86 11.01
N THR A 294 -24.12 -21.59 11.37
CA THR A 294 -22.97 -20.79 10.88
C THR A 294 -21.90 -20.57 11.97
N THR A 295 -20.61 -20.70 11.61
CA THR A 295 -19.48 -20.36 12.50
C THR A 295 -19.01 -18.93 12.27
N PHE A 296 -18.57 -18.27 13.33
CA PHE A 296 -17.95 -16.96 13.27
C PHE A 296 -16.44 -17.06 13.39
N ALA A 297 -15.72 -16.37 12.49
CA ALA A 297 -14.27 -16.33 12.47
C ALA A 297 -13.78 -14.87 12.46
N HIS A 298 -12.85 -14.55 13.37
CA HIS A 298 -12.17 -13.26 13.34
C HIS A 298 -11.17 -13.21 12.20
N GLY A 299 -11.17 -12.10 11.46
CA GLY A 299 -10.07 -11.78 10.55
C GLY A 299 -8.91 -11.06 11.24
N ARG A 300 -7.94 -10.64 10.43
CA ARG A 300 -6.73 -9.94 10.88
C ARG A 300 -7.01 -8.70 11.72
N ARG A 301 -6.11 -8.43 12.69
CA ARG A 301 -6.16 -7.18 13.47
C ARG A 301 -5.68 -6.02 12.63
N VAL A 302 -6.47 -4.96 12.61
CA VAL A 302 -6.15 -3.70 11.94
C VAL A 302 -5.91 -2.63 12.98
N SER A 303 -4.92 -1.76 12.73
CA SER A 303 -4.60 -0.60 13.57
C SER A 303 -4.83 0.70 12.83
N PHE A 304 -5.54 1.63 13.46
CA PHE A 304 -5.90 2.93 12.92
C PHE A 304 -5.14 4.01 13.69
N ARG A 305 -4.47 4.91 12.97
CA ARG A 305 -3.70 5.99 13.59
C ARG A 305 -4.60 7.18 13.88
N LEU A 306 -4.78 7.49 15.16
CA LEU A 306 -5.61 8.61 15.61
C LEU A 306 -4.82 9.91 15.81
N GLN A 307 -3.48 9.85 15.80
CA GLN A 307 -2.64 10.99 16.13
C GLN A 307 -1.36 11.05 15.28
N ILE A 308 -0.97 12.25 14.87
CA ILE A 308 0.26 12.58 14.13
C ILE A 308 1.07 13.64 14.90
N LYS A 309 2.38 13.71 14.62
CA LYS A 309 3.29 14.63 15.30
C LYS A 309 3.21 16.05 14.73
N ASP A 310 3.24 16.14 13.41
CA ASP A 310 3.33 17.39 12.67
C ASP A 310 2.12 17.52 11.73
N PRO A 311 1.61 18.74 11.50
CA PRO A 311 0.52 18.94 10.57
C PRO A 311 0.99 18.67 9.14
N ILE A 312 0.06 18.21 8.30
CA ILE A 312 0.29 18.05 6.87
C ILE A 312 0.47 19.45 6.26
N ARG A 313 1.59 19.66 5.57
CA ARG A 313 1.95 20.95 4.98
C ARG A 313 1.43 21.05 3.56
N CYS A 314 0.43 21.88 3.34
CA CYS A 314 -0.12 22.17 2.03
C CYS A 314 0.68 23.29 1.36
N ASP A 315 1.07 23.08 0.10
CA ASP A 315 1.67 24.09 -0.76
C ASP A 315 0.60 24.73 -1.66
N ILE A 316 0.90 25.91 -2.22
CA ILE A 316 0.07 26.58 -3.22
C ILE A 316 0.81 26.60 -4.55
N CYS A 317 0.17 26.10 -5.60
CA CYS A 317 0.83 25.81 -6.88
C CYS A 317 -0.11 26.09 -8.06
N THR A 318 0.33 26.89 -9.02
CA THR A 318 -0.48 27.28 -10.20
C THR A 318 -0.76 26.10 -11.14
N ASP A 319 0.14 25.13 -11.22
CA ASP A 319 0.09 23.93 -12.05
C ASP A 319 -0.31 22.66 -11.26
N ALA A 320 -1.05 22.83 -10.15
CA ALA A 320 -1.60 21.72 -9.38
C ALA A 320 -2.43 20.76 -10.26
N ALA A 321 -2.34 19.44 -10.01
CA ALA A 321 -3.11 18.44 -10.77
C ALA A 321 -4.63 18.68 -10.74
N SER A 322 -5.14 19.30 -9.68
CA SER A 322 -6.54 19.70 -9.56
C SER A 322 -6.98 20.70 -10.63
N CYS A 323 -6.08 21.52 -11.15
CA CYS A 323 -6.35 22.41 -12.29
C CYS A 323 -6.58 21.62 -13.59
N ALA A 324 -5.98 20.43 -13.71
CA ALA A 324 -6.10 19.52 -14.85
C ALA A 324 -7.26 18.51 -14.70
N LEU A 325 -8.01 18.54 -13.60
CA LEU A 325 -9.22 17.72 -13.37
C LEU A 325 -10.49 18.32 -14.02
N GLY A 326 -10.36 19.34 -14.87
CA GLY A 326 -11.50 20.00 -15.52
C GLY A 326 -12.46 20.69 -14.56
N SER A 327 -12.10 20.85 -13.28
CA SER A 327 -12.97 21.51 -12.31
C SER A 327 -13.23 22.96 -12.72
N GLY A 328 -14.48 23.40 -12.58
CA GLY A 328 -14.86 24.79 -12.89
C GLY A 328 -14.01 25.80 -12.10
N ALA A 329 -13.86 27.01 -12.63
CA ALA A 329 -13.01 28.04 -12.02
C ALA A 329 -13.35 28.30 -10.54
N GLU A 330 -14.63 28.25 -10.17
CA GLU A 330 -15.11 28.36 -8.79
C GLU A 330 -14.64 27.20 -7.91
N THR A 331 -14.71 25.97 -8.39
CA THR A 331 -14.22 24.77 -7.69
C THR A 331 -12.72 24.84 -7.49
N THR A 332 -11.96 25.13 -8.53
CA THR A 332 -10.50 25.24 -8.46
C THR A 332 -10.08 26.40 -7.54
N GLY A 333 -10.66 27.59 -7.72
CA GLY A 333 -10.32 28.78 -6.91
C GLY A 333 -10.71 28.68 -5.44
N SER A 334 -11.70 27.87 -5.07
CA SER A 334 -12.12 27.70 -3.67
C SER A 334 -11.49 26.47 -2.98
N LEU A 335 -10.92 25.54 -3.73
CA LEU A 335 -10.46 24.24 -3.24
C LEU A 335 -9.51 24.35 -2.04
N ALA A 336 -8.49 25.21 -2.14
CA ALA A 336 -7.50 25.38 -1.08
C ALA A 336 -8.13 25.79 0.27
N VAL A 337 -9.05 26.75 0.24
CA VAL A 337 -9.70 27.26 1.45
C VAL A 337 -10.67 26.22 2.03
N LEU A 338 -11.46 25.57 1.17
CA LEU A 338 -12.45 24.59 1.61
C LEU A 338 -11.80 23.29 2.12
N VAL A 339 -10.66 22.87 1.57
CA VAL A 339 -9.87 21.75 2.12
C VAL A 339 -9.40 22.05 3.54
N MET A 340 -8.94 23.29 3.80
CA MET A 340 -8.57 23.71 5.17
C MET A 340 -9.78 23.72 6.11
N CYS A 341 -10.96 24.12 5.62
CA CYS A 341 -12.21 24.08 6.40
C CYS A 341 -12.60 22.65 6.78
N TRP A 342 -12.63 21.74 5.81
CA TRP A 342 -12.94 20.33 6.07
C TRP A 342 -11.90 19.64 6.93
N SER A 343 -10.61 19.89 6.69
CA SER A 343 -9.51 19.42 7.55
C SER A 343 -9.74 19.77 9.03
N TYR A 344 -10.16 21.02 9.31
CA TYR A 344 -10.53 21.43 10.66
C TYR A 344 -11.74 20.63 11.18
N ILE A 345 -12.82 20.52 10.39
CA ILE A 345 -14.04 19.79 10.80
C ILE A 345 -13.73 18.33 11.16
N PHE A 346 -12.99 17.61 10.32
CA PHE A 346 -12.54 16.24 10.57
C PHE A 346 -11.68 16.14 11.83
N SER A 347 -10.73 17.07 11.97
CA SER A 347 -9.82 17.12 13.10
C SER A 347 -10.57 17.36 14.42
N VAL A 348 -11.46 18.35 14.46
CA VAL A 348 -12.22 18.71 15.66
C VAL A 348 -13.24 17.63 16.00
N ARG A 349 -13.89 17.00 15.00
CA ARG A 349 -14.79 15.87 15.25
C ARG A 349 -14.06 14.73 15.97
N LEU A 350 -12.85 14.39 15.54
CA LEU A 350 -12.04 13.37 16.22
C LEU A 350 -11.70 13.79 17.66
N LEU A 351 -11.32 15.06 17.86
CA LEU A 351 -10.98 15.58 19.19
C LEU A 351 -12.19 15.55 20.14
N GLU A 352 -13.37 15.90 19.66
CA GLU A 352 -14.63 15.81 20.41
C GLU A 352 -14.91 14.37 20.85
N MET A 353 -14.75 13.39 19.95
CA MET A 353 -14.90 11.97 20.26
C MET A 353 -13.88 11.50 21.31
N GLN A 354 -12.70 12.14 21.39
CA GLN A 354 -11.69 11.89 22.42
C GLN A 354 -11.89 12.72 23.72
N GLY A 355 -12.96 13.53 23.77
CA GLY A 355 -13.21 14.48 24.85
C GLY A 355 -12.08 15.51 25.03
N ARG A 356 -11.46 15.94 23.92
CA ARG A 356 -10.38 16.94 23.87
C ARG A 356 -10.93 18.27 23.39
N GLN A 357 -10.56 19.36 24.06
CA GLN A 357 -10.99 20.71 23.73
C GLN A 357 -10.01 21.39 22.76
N VAL A 358 -10.52 22.32 21.96
CA VAL A 358 -9.75 23.11 20.98
C VAL A 358 -9.63 24.55 21.47
N GLN A 359 -8.52 25.20 21.16
CA GLN A 359 -8.28 26.62 21.43
C GLN A 359 -7.59 27.32 20.25
N TYR A 360 -7.80 28.63 20.10
CA TYR A 360 -7.02 29.43 19.18
C TYR A 360 -5.57 29.55 19.69
N SER A 361 -4.61 29.56 18.77
CA SER A 361 -3.21 29.87 19.08
C SER A 361 -2.93 31.35 18.86
N MET A 362 -1.80 31.83 19.38
CA MET A 362 -1.34 33.20 19.15
C MET A 362 -0.88 33.44 17.70
N ASP A 363 -0.70 32.38 16.93
CA ASP A 363 -0.25 32.42 15.54
C ASP A 363 -1.39 32.66 14.53
N ARG A 364 -2.62 32.90 14.99
CA ARG A 364 -3.75 33.23 14.10
C ARG A 364 -3.49 34.51 13.31
N LEU A 365 -4.03 34.56 12.10
CA LEU A 365 -4.01 35.77 11.29
C LEU A 365 -4.93 36.83 11.90
N TRP A 366 -4.73 38.08 11.49
CA TRP A 366 -5.61 39.20 11.82
C TRP A 366 -6.18 39.77 10.53
N PRO A 367 -7.48 40.10 10.48
CA PRO A 367 -8.08 40.67 9.29
C PRO A 367 -7.51 42.08 9.05
N ASP A 368 -7.24 42.39 7.78
CA ASP A 368 -6.90 43.74 7.35
C ASP A 368 -8.18 44.57 7.30
N THR A 369 -8.22 45.61 8.13
CA THR A 369 -9.31 46.60 8.19
C THR A 369 -8.99 47.85 7.36
N SER A 370 -7.80 47.94 6.76
CA SER A 370 -7.36 49.07 5.95
C SER A 370 -7.80 48.90 4.48
N GLN A 371 -8.15 50.01 3.82
CA GLN A 371 -8.55 50.00 2.40
C GLN A 371 -7.38 49.91 1.41
N ARG A 372 -6.14 49.61 1.87
CA ARG A 372 -4.97 49.58 0.99
C ARG A 372 -4.88 48.23 0.28
N GLN A 373 -4.81 48.25 -1.05
CA GLN A 373 -4.55 47.05 -1.84
C GLN A 373 -3.06 46.70 -1.71
N SER A 374 -2.76 45.53 -1.17
CA SER A 374 -1.42 44.95 -1.25
C SER A 374 -1.33 44.13 -2.54
N GLU A 375 -0.45 44.51 -3.47
CA GLU A 375 -0.30 43.85 -4.78
C GLU A 375 0.31 42.43 -4.71
N HIS A 376 0.72 41.96 -3.52
CA HIS A 376 1.41 40.67 -3.34
C HIS A 376 0.68 39.67 -2.43
N MET A 377 -0.60 39.91 -2.13
CA MET A 377 -1.37 39.09 -1.19
C MET A 377 -2.62 38.49 -1.87
N VAL A 378 -2.86 37.19 -1.69
CA VAL A 378 -4.14 36.58 -2.07
C VAL A 378 -5.17 37.04 -1.04
N ASP A 379 -6.00 38.01 -1.41
CA ASP A 379 -6.97 38.63 -0.52
C ASP A 379 -8.32 37.91 -0.57
N LEU A 380 -8.68 37.21 0.50
CA LEU A 380 -10.06 36.78 0.72
C LEU A 380 -10.89 37.97 1.19
N ASP A 381 -11.83 38.42 0.35
CA ASP A 381 -12.82 39.44 0.71
C ASP A 381 -13.99 38.83 1.49
N LEU A 382 -13.99 39.02 2.81
CA LEU A 382 -15.04 38.57 3.73
C LEU A 382 -15.98 39.69 4.19
N GLN A 383 -16.12 40.79 3.45
CA GLN A 383 -17.12 41.83 3.76
C GLN A 383 -18.55 41.24 3.86
N GLY A 384 -19.27 41.54 4.93
CA GLY A 384 -20.60 40.96 5.18
C GLY A 384 -20.63 39.53 5.71
N ALA A 385 -19.47 38.89 5.93
CA ALA A 385 -19.37 37.64 6.69
C ALA A 385 -19.63 37.89 8.18
N SER A 386 -20.08 36.85 8.89
CA SER A 386 -20.24 36.89 10.33
C SER A 386 -18.87 37.03 11.03
N PRO A 387 -18.81 37.69 12.20
CA PRO A 387 -17.56 37.77 12.97
C PRO A 387 -17.00 36.40 13.37
N ALA A 388 -17.85 35.37 13.46
CA ALA A 388 -17.45 34.00 13.73
C ALA A 388 -16.72 33.37 12.54
N LEU A 389 -17.24 33.54 11.31
CA LEU A 389 -16.61 33.07 10.09
C LEU A 389 -15.23 33.70 9.89
N VAL A 390 -15.12 35.02 10.05
CA VAL A 390 -13.85 35.75 9.92
C VAL A 390 -12.81 35.21 10.91
N ARG A 391 -13.16 35.11 12.21
CA ARG A 391 -12.24 34.58 13.24
C ARG A 391 -11.79 33.16 12.95
N TRP A 392 -12.71 32.30 12.52
CA TRP A 392 -12.40 30.91 12.21
C TRP A 392 -11.45 30.80 11.01
N LEU A 393 -11.72 31.52 9.92
CA LEU A 393 -10.84 31.54 8.73
C LEU A 393 -9.45 32.09 9.04
N CYS A 394 -9.34 33.15 9.85
CA CYS A 394 -8.05 33.66 10.32
C CYS A 394 -7.20 32.60 11.06
N ALA A 395 -7.84 31.67 11.77
CA ALA A 395 -7.15 30.61 12.48
C ALA A 395 -6.71 29.46 11.56
N ILE A 396 -7.62 28.96 10.71
CA ILE A 396 -7.34 27.77 9.88
C ILE A 396 -6.41 28.08 8.70
N LEU A 397 -6.43 29.32 8.19
CA LEU A 397 -5.57 29.73 7.06
C LEU A 397 -4.18 30.22 7.52
N SER A 398 -3.90 30.23 8.82
CA SER A 398 -2.57 30.61 9.32
C SER A 398 -1.49 29.57 8.93
N PRO A 399 -0.34 29.98 8.36
CA PRO A 399 0.78 29.09 8.06
C PRO A 399 1.38 28.42 9.31
N LYS A 400 1.18 29.00 10.48
CA LYS A 400 1.70 28.48 11.76
C LYS A 400 0.65 27.73 12.57
N MET A 401 -0.50 27.40 11.97
CA MET A 401 -1.63 26.71 12.59
C MET A 401 -2.24 27.55 13.73
N GLY A 402 -3.22 28.37 13.37
CA GLY A 402 -3.88 29.34 14.28
C GLY A 402 -4.82 28.72 15.31
N TRP A 403 -4.88 27.39 15.39
CA TRP A 403 -5.72 26.62 16.32
C TRP A 403 -4.95 25.36 16.76
N GLN A 404 -5.28 24.81 17.92
CA GLN A 404 -4.67 23.59 18.44
C GLN A 404 -5.54 22.93 19.52
N ALA A 405 -5.27 21.67 19.82
CA ALA A 405 -5.84 21.03 21.01
C ALA A 405 -5.28 21.68 22.28
N ARG A 406 -6.15 21.95 23.26
CA ARG A 406 -5.77 22.63 24.53
C ARG A 406 -4.75 21.84 25.35
N ASP A 407 -4.76 20.52 25.23
CA ASP A 407 -3.81 19.66 25.93
C ASP A 407 -2.39 19.68 25.32
N LEU A 408 -2.17 20.43 24.24
CA LEU A 408 -0.92 20.53 23.48
C LEU A 408 -0.33 19.16 23.09
N LYS A 409 -1.19 18.13 23.06
CA LYS A 409 -0.81 16.79 22.62
C LYS A 409 -0.78 16.74 21.09
N ARG A 410 -0.45 15.56 20.58
CA ARG A 410 -0.39 15.27 19.14
C ARG A 410 -1.69 15.65 18.41
N LEU A 411 -1.52 15.87 17.11
CA LEU A 411 -2.53 16.41 16.23
C LEU A 411 -3.40 15.29 15.63
N PRO A 412 -4.67 15.57 15.27
CA PRO A 412 -5.47 14.64 14.48
C PRO A 412 -4.85 14.36 13.11
N PRO A 413 -5.18 13.22 12.45
CA PRO A 413 -4.58 12.82 11.17
C PRO A 413 -4.84 13.78 10.01
N TRP A 414 -5.89 14.60 10.10
CA TRP A 414 -6.24 15.59 9.08
C TRP A 414 -5.66 16.97 9.36
N ALA A 415 -4.99 17.20 10.48
CA ALA A 415 -4.50 18.52 10.82
C ALA A 415 -3.56 19.05 9.72
N THR A 416 -3.92 20.18 9.12
CA THR A 416 -3.16 20.81 8.03
C THR A 416 -2.72 22.23 8.39
N SER A 417 -1.72 22.71 7.67
CA SER A 417 -1.31 24.12 7.65
C SER A 417 -0.67 24.44 6.31
N PHE A 418 -0.70 25.69 5.88
CA PHE A 418 0.07 26.10 4.71
C PHE A 418 1.57 26.07 5.00
N LYS A 419 2.37 25.87 3.96
CA LYS A 419 3.82 25.97 4.01
C LYS A 419 4.25 27.39 4.39
N THR A 420 5.35 27.47 5.15
CA THR A 420 5.94 28.76 5.56
C THR A 420 6.38 29.54 4.32
N GLY A 421 5.86 30.75 4.14
CA GLY A 421 6.12 31.62 2.98
C GLY A 421 4.86 31.98 2.18
N ILE A 422 3.79 31.20 2.31
CA ILE A 422 2.48 31.56 1.74
C ILE A 422 1.84 32.64 2.62
N GLN A 423 1.50 33.79 2.03
CA GLN A 423 0.81 34.89 2.70
C GLN A 423 -0.61 35.03 2.13
N LEU A 424 -1.61 34.67 2.94
CA LEU A 424 -3.03 34.88 2.62
C LEU A 424 -3.54 36.09 3.41
N GLY A 425 -4.16 37.01 2.69
CA GLY A 425 -4.81 38.18 3.23
C GLY A 425 -6.28 37.92 3.51
N ILE A 426 -6.80 38.48 4.59
CA ILE A 426 -8.23 38.43 4.90
C ILE A 426 -8.71 39.86 5.07
N LYS A 427 -9.60 40.33 4.19
CA LYS A 427 -10.24 41.65 4.29
C LYS A 427 -11.60 41.51 4.95
N ALA A 428 -11.84 42.25 6.02
CA ALA A 428 -13.13 42.26 6.71
C ALA A 428 -13.39 43.63 7.38
N SER A 429 -14.66 44.00 7.53
CA SER A 429 -15.08 45.27 8.15
C SER A 429 -15.05 45.25 9.68
N VAL A 430 -14.88 44.08 10.30
CA VAL A 430 -15.07 43.89 11.75
C VAL A 430 -13.74 43.53 12.42
N PRO A 431 -13.36 44.21 13.53
CA PRO A 431 -12.23 43.80 14.35
C PRO A 431 -12.49 42.41 14.95
N ALA A 432 -11.65 41.43 14.62
CA ALA A 432 -11.73 40.06 15.16
C ALA A 432 -11.17 39.95 16.60
N VAL A 433 -11.51 40.89 17.50
CA VAL A 433 -10.82 41.09 18.79
C VAL A 433 -11.38 40.23 19.93
N ASP A 434 -12.37 39.36 19.67
CA ASP A 434 -13.06 38.62 20.74
C ASP A 434 -12.32 37.36 21.23
N ILE A 435 -12.35 37.10 22.55
CA ILE A 435 -11.73 35.95 23.26
C ILE A 435 -12.70 34.75 23.25
N ARG A 436 -13.30 34.46 22.09
CA ARG A 436 -14.18 33.30 21.96
C ARG A 436 -13.42 32.01 21.68
N LEU A 437 -14.03 30.89 22.05
CA LEU A 437 -13.52 29.57 21.73
C LEU A 437 -13.62 29.30 20.21
N PRO A 438 -12.74 28.47 19.65
CA PRO A 438 -12.91 27.93 18.30
C PRO A 438 -14.22 27.14 18.18
N PRO A 439 -14.84 27.12 16.98
CA PRO A 439 -16.09 26.39 16.76
C PRO A 439 -15.88 24.87 16.92
N SER A 440 -16.89 24.20 17.47
CA SER A 440 -17.09 22.74 17.37
C SER A 440 -17.19 22.28 15.92
N SER A 441 -17.14 20.97 15.66
CA SER A 441 -17.30 20.44 14.30
C SER A 441 -18.65 20.84 13.69
N TYR A 442 -19.71 20.85 14.50
CA TYR A 442 -21.06 21.27 14.08
C TYR A 442 -21.13 22.76 13.75
N GLU A 443 -20.63 23.63 14.64
CA GLU A 443 -20.59 25.07 14.39
C GLU A 443 -19.71 25.41 13.18
N ALA A 444 -18.58 24.73 13.02
CA ALA A 444 -17.69 24.90 11.87
C ALA A 444 -18.37 24.48 10.55
N THR A 445 -19.24 23.46 10.56
CA THR A 445 -20.06 23.09 9.41
C THR A 445 -21.06 24.18 9.04
N GLU A 446 -21.70 24.84 10.01
CA GLU A 446 -22.59 25.98 9.71
C GLU A 446 -21.81 27.20 9.18
N LEU A 447 -20.59 27.44 9.68
CA LEU A 447 -19.70 28.47 9.13
C LEU A 447 -19.21 28.13 7.71
N LEU A 448 -18.96 26.85 7.41
CA LEU A 448 -18.66 26.39 6.05
C LEU A 448 -19.85 26.64 5.11
N ILE A 449 -21.07 26.37 5.55
CA ILE A 449 -22.29 26.66 4.79
C ILE A 449 -22.43 28.17 4.56
N GLU A 450 -22.16 29.00 5.58
CA GLU A 450 -22.14 30.45 5.45
C GLU A 450 -21.13 30.91 4.39
N LEU A 451 -19.92 30.34 4.40
CA LEU A 451 -18.87 30.63 3.42
C LEU A 451 -19.30 30.25 2.00
N CYS A 452 -19.84 29.04 1.82
CA CYS A 452 -20.36 28.59 0.54
C CYS A 452 -21.50 29.48 0.04
N ARG A 453 -22.35 30.00 0.92
CA ARG A 453 -23.41 30.96 0.58
C ARG A 453 -22.85 32.31 0.17
N LEU A 454 -21.86 32.84 0.89
CA LEU A 454 -21.24 34.13 0.63
C LEU A 454 -20.63 34.21 -0.78
N PHE A 455 -20.00 33.12 -1.22
CA PHE A 455 -19.35 33.02 -2.53
C PHE A 455 -20.17 32.23 -3.56
N ASN A 456 -21.40 31.80 -3.22
CA ASN A 456 -22.28 30.99 -4.08
C ASN A 456 -21.59 29.75 -4.69
N LEU A 457 -20.86 28.99 -3.86
CA LEU A 457 -20.02 27.85 -4.25
C LEU A 457 -20.84 26.59 -4.56
N LYS A 458 -21.64 26.63 -5.62
CA LYS A 458 -22.50 25.52 -6.08
C LYS A 458 -21.93 24.83 -7.32
N ALA A 459 -22.55 23.74 -7.74
CA ALA A 459 -22.30 23.19 -9.08
C ALA A 459 -23.08 24.00 -10.12
N ASN A 460 -22.46 24.24 -11.27
CA ASN A 460 -23.17 24.74 -12.45
C ASN A 460 -24.08 23.63 -12.97
N LEU A 461 -25.39 23.83 -12.85
CA LEU A 461 -26.38 22.93 -13.45
C LEU A 461 -26.27 23.07 -14.97
N THR A 462 -25.97 21.95 -15.63
CA THR A 462 -26.05 21.86 -17.09
C THR A 462 -27.36 21.15 -17.41
N GLU A 463 -28.16 21.69 -18.34
CA GLU A 463 -29.46 21.12 -18.74
C GLU A 463 -29.35 19.79 -19.51
N ALA A 464 -28.12 19.28 -19.71
CA ALA A 464 -27.87 17.98 -20.32
C ALA A 464 -28.22 16.87 -19.32
N SER A 465 -29.25 16.09 -19.64
CA SER A 465 -29.81 15.03 -18.80
C SER A 465 -28.77 13.93 -18.52
N GLY A 466 -28.13 13.99 -17.35
CA GLY A 466 -27.25 12.94 -16.82
C GLY A 466 -25.79 13.33 -16.55
N LEU A 467 -25.41 14.61 -16.74
CA LEU A 467 -24.06 15.10 -16.43
C LEU A 467 -24.10 16.24 -15.41
N GLU A 468 -23.14 16.25 -14.47
CA GLU A 468 -22.99 17.32 -13.48
C GLU A 468 -21.57 17.84 -13.37
N SER A 469 -21.43 19.12 -12.99
CA SER A 469 -20.14 19.67 -12.57
C SER A 469 -19.90 19.38 -11.10
N MET A 470 -18.63 19.21 -10.71
CA MET A 470 -18.26 18.91 -9.33
C MET A 470 -18.46 20.14 -8.42
N PRO A 471 -19.37 20.09 -7.42
CA PRO A 471 -19.52 21.18 -6.47
C PRO A 471 -18.25 21.37 -5.62
N PRO A 472 -17.83 22.61 -5.33
CA PRO A 472 -16.60 22.87 -4.59
C PRO A 472 -16.53 22.25 -3.19
N TYR A 473 -17.65 22.24 -2.46
CA TYR A 473 -17.70 21.65 -1.12
C TYR A 473 -17.58 20.11 -1.16
N LYS A 474 -18.04 19.45 -2.23
CA LYS A 474 -17.85 17.99 -2.42
C LYS A 474 -16.41 17.70 -2.80
N ALA A 475 -15.82 18.46 -3.73
CA ALA A 475 -14.43 18.32 -4.14
C ALA A 475 -13.49 18.40 -2.93
N SER A 476 -13.62 19.46 -2.13
CA SER A 476 -12.82 19.66 -0.93
C SER A 476 -13.06 18.61 0.17
N PHE A 477 -14.28 18.11 0.32
CA PHE A 477 -14.58 16.98 1.21
C PHE A 477 -13.80 15.72 0.78
N LEU A 478 -13.89 15.34 -0.50
CA LEU A 478 -13.17 14.20 -1.07
C LEU A 478 -11.66 14.37 -0.89
N ALA A 479 -11.10 15.53 -1.28
CA ALA A 479 -9.68 15.82 -1.10
C ALA A 479 -9.23 15.68 0.37
N THR A 480 -10.07 16.10 1.33
CA THR A 480 -9.77 15.97 2.76
C THR A 480 -9.67 14.51 3.20
N LEU A 481 -10.47 13.60 2.64
CA LEU A 481 -10.36 12.15 2.91
C LEU A 481 -8.97 11.58 2.58
N MET A 482 -8.25 12.21 1.65
CA MET A 482 -6.93 11.75 1.23
C MET A 482 -5.77 12.28 2.06
N LEU A 483 -6.00 13.26 2.94
CA LEU A 483 -4.92 13.87 3.73
C LEU A 483 -4.11 12.85 4.55
N PRO A 484 -4.72 11.89 5.29
CA PRO A 484 -3.93 10.92 6.06
C PRO A 484 -3.07 10.01 5.19
N PHE A 485 -3.54 9.65 3.99
CA PHE A 485 -2.75 8.89 3.02
C PHE A 485 -1.58 9.71 2.48
N TYR A 486 -1.79 10.98 2.15
CA TYR A 486 -0.72 11.89 1.77
C TYR A 486 0.37 11.97 2.85
N GLY A 487 -0.04 12.16 4.11
CA GLY A 487 0.87 12.15 5.26
C GLY A 487 1.63 10.82 5.42
N PHE A 488 0.95 9.69 5.20
CA PHE A 488 1.56 8.36 5.28
C PHE A 488 2.59 8.13 4.18
N MET A 489 2.27 8.52 2.94
CA MET A 489 3.13 8.37 1.76
C MET A 489 4.21 9.43 1.64
N LYS A 490 4.24 10.39 2.58
CA LYS A 490 5.10 11.57 2.54
C LYS A 490 4.94 12.36 1.23
N LEU A 491 3.72 12.38 0.72
CA LEU A 491 3.33 13.27 -0.38
C LEU A 491 3.04 14.66 0.18
N GLN A 492 3.15 15.67 -0.68
CA GLN A 492 2.81 17.04 -0.33
C GLN A 492 1.56 17.46 -1.08
N PRO A 493 0.46 17.83 -0.39
CA PRO A 493 -0.67 18.46 -1.06
C PRO A 493 -0.23 19.76 -1.76
N ARG A 494 -0.53 19.89 -3.04
CA ARG A 494 -0.29 21.07 -3.88
C ARG A 494 -1.63 21.62 -4.32
N LEU A 495 -2.15 22.60 -3.61
CA LEU A 495 -3.48 23.16 -3.85
C LEU A 495 -3.39 24.36 -4.81
N PRO A 496 -4.42 24.64 -5.61
CA PRO A 496 -4.43 25.79 -6.50
C PRO A 496 -4.47 27.11 -5.71
N PRO A 497 -3.97 28.23 -6.28
CA PRO A 497 -4.07 29.54 -5.65
C PRO A 497 -5.54 29.89 -5.33
N PRO A 498 -5.86 30.30 -4.09
CA PRO A 498 -7.22 30.68 -3.76
C PRO A 498 -7.69 31.87 -4.59
N LEU A 499 -8.84 31.75 -5.24
CA LEU A 499 -9.53 32.81 -5.95
C LEU A 499 -11.03 32.67 -5.71
N LEU A 500 -11.54 33.44 -4.74
CA LEU A 500 -12.95 33.47 -4.38
C LEU A 500 -13.56 34.78 -4.87
N THR A 501 -14.43 34.69 -5.88
CA THR A 501 -15.16 35.84 -6.42
C THR A 501 -16.57 35.90 -5.85
N ARG A 502 -17.05 37.11 -5.56
CA ARG A 502 -18.45 37.28 -5.14
C ARG A 502 -19.39 37.02 -6.32
N PRO A 503 -20.54 36.38 -6.09
CA PRO A 503 -21.53 36.19 -7.13
C PRO A 503 -22.06 37.54 -7.64
N GLY A 504 -22.35 37.61 -8.94
CA GLY A 504 -23.28 38.62 -9.46
C GLY A 504 -24.66 38.46 -8.81
N ARG A 505 -25.48 39.52 -8.78
CA ARG A 505 -26.75 39.66 -8.04
C ARG A 505 -27.80 38.52 -8.13
N ASN A 506 -27.60 37.49 -8.95
CA ASN A 506 -28.63 36.52 -9.36
C ASN A 506 -28.39 35.06 -8.91
N GLY A 507 -27.38 34.78 -8.06
CA GLY A 507 -27.08 33.42 -7.60
C GLY A 507 -27.41 33.19 -6.12
N THR A 508 -28.26 32.21 -5.80
CA THR A 508 -28.46 31.72 -4.44
C THR A 508 -27.90 30.30 -4.28
N PHE A 509 -27.21 30.07 -3.16
CA PHE A 509 -26.82 28.74 -2.69
C PHE A 509 -28.07 28.05 -2.13
N ASN A 510 -28.46 26.92 -2.71
CA ASN A 510 -29.74 26.27 -2.43
C ASN A 510 -29.71 25.40 -1.16
N SER A 511 -30.88 25.08 -0.63
CA SER A 511 -31.04 24.24 0.58
C SER A 511 -30.56 22.80 0.39
N SER A 512 -30.56 22.25 -0.83
CA SER A 512 -30.09 20.88 -1.08
C SER A 512 -28.58 20.74 -0.91
N HIS A 513 -27.79 21.74 -1.30
CA HIS A 513 -26.36 21.77 -1.04
C HIS A 513 -26.06 21.91 0.46
N GLU A 514 -26.81 22.75 1.19
CA GLU A 514 -26.67 22.82 2.64
C GLU A 514 -26.96 21.47 3.31
N GLN A 515 -28.04 20.81 2.89
CA GLN A 515 -28.40 19.49 3.40
C GLN A 515 -27.32 18.44 3.07
N SER A 516 -26.71 18.50 1.88
CA SER A 516 -25.61 17.61 1.51
C SER A 516 -24.40 17.78 2.43
N ILE A 517 -24.00 19.02 2.73
CA ILE A 517 -22.91 19.32 3.67
C ILE A 517 -23.24 18.79 5.07
N ARG A 518 -24.45 19.02 5.58
CA ARG A 518 -24.89 18.53 6.90
C ARG A 518 -24.94 17.00 6.95
N SER A 519 -25.40 16.34 5.89
CA SER A 519 -25.39 14.88 5.80
C SER A 519 -23.97 14.33 5.87
N CYS A 520 -23.00 14.92 5.16
CA CYS A 520 -21.59 14.51 5.27
C CYS A 520 -21.05 14.61 6.70
N LEU A 521 -21.44 15.63 7.47
CA LEU A 521 -21.10 15.71 8.90
C LEU A 521 -21.78 14.60 9.71
N GLY A 522 -23.08 14.36 9.46
CA GLY A 522 -23.85 13.33 10.17
C GLY A 522 -23.25 11.93 10.06
N ASP A 523 -22.65 11.62 8.90
CA ASP A 523 -22.03 10.33 8.62
C ASP A 523 -20.50 10.34 8.64
N LEU A 524 -19.91 11.42 9.14
CA LEU A 524 -18.47 11.67 9.07
C LEU A 524 -17.64 10.52 9.68
N CYS A 525 -18.13 9.88 10.74
CA CYS A 525 -17.46 8.78 11.42
C CYS A 525 -17.26 7.54 10.54
N TYR A 526 -18.07 7.34 9.49
CA TYR A 526 -17.86 6.27 8.51
C TYR A 526 -16.76 6.62 7.51
N PHE A 527 -16.80 7.83 6.97
CA PHE A 527 -15.76 8.34 6.06
C PHE A 527 -14.39 8.40 6.73
N MET A 528 -14.35 8.81 8.00
CA MET A 528 -13.14 8.84 8.81
C MET A 528 -12.50 7.46 8.96
N THR A 529 -13.29 6.39 9.13
CA THR A 529 -12.78 5.01 9.25
C THR A 529 -11.91 4.62 8.04
N LEU A 530 -12.39 4.88 6.82
CA LEU A 530 -11.61 4.61 5.60
C LEU A 530 -10.38 5.53 5.51
N SER A 531 -10.59 6.83 5.74
CA SER A 531 -9.55 7.85 5.58
C SER A 531 -8.34 7.65 6.50
N ILE A 532 -8.51 7.20 7.76
CA ILE A 532 -7.41 7.01 8.71
C ILE A 532 -6.66 5.68 8.58
N HIS A 533 -6.96 4.88 7.55
CA HIS A 533 -6.24 3.64 7.27
C HIS A 533 -5.60 3.65 5.86
N PRO A 534 -4.45 4.34 5.70
CA PRO A 534 -3.76 4.46 4.41
C PRO A 534 -3.50 3.15 3.65
N PRO A 535 -3.15 2.01 4.28
CA PRO A 535 -2.97 0.75 3.55
C PRO A 535 -4.26 0.31 2.83
N SER A 536 -5.42 0.53 3.43
CA SER A 536 -6.70 0.23 2.78
C SER A 536 -6.99 1.17 1.63
N VAL A 537 -6.65 2.45 1.76
CA VAL A 537 -6.79 3.41 0.66
C VAL A 537 -5.86 3.03 -0.50
N GLY A 538 -4.64 2.57 -0.22
CA GLY A 538 -3.76 2.00 -1.23
C GLY A 538 -4.40 0.82 -1.96
N SER A 539 -4.92 -0.15 -1.20
CA SER A 539 -5.63 -1.31 -1.75
C SER A 539 -6.79 -0.90 -2.67
N ILE A 540 -7.57 0.10 -2.27
CA ILE A 540 -8.65 0.70 -3.08
C ILE A 540 -8.09 1.24 -4.40
N LEU A 541 -7.07 2.10 -4.35
CA LEU A 541 -6.51 2.76 -5.52
C LEU A 541 -6.01 1.75 -6.56
N TRP A 542 -5.16 0.81 -6.16
CA TRP A 542 -4.49 -0.10 -7.09
C TRP A 542 -5.39 -1.23 -7.62
N SER A 543 -6.48 -1.52 -6.91
CA SER A 543 -7.49 -2.48 -7.39
C SER A 543 -8.21 -2.02 -8.66
N ILE A 544 -8.03 -0.76 -9.11
CA ILE A 544 -8.55 -0.28 -10.40
C ILE A 544 -8.03 -1.10 -11.59
N PHE A 545 -6.80 -1.62 -11.47
CA PHE A 545 -6.11 -2.36 -12.54
C PHE A 545 -6.29 -3.87 -12.46
N TRP A 546 -6.84 -4.36 -11.35
CA TRP A 546 -7.13 -5.77 -11.16
C TRP A 546 -8.22 -6.26 -12.12
N GLN A 547 -8.10 -7.52 -12.58
CA GLN A 547 -9.06 -8.19 -13.46
C GLN A 547 -9.28 -9.63 -12.97
N PRO A 548 -10.54 -10.08 -12.76
CA PRO A 548 -10.84 -11.39 -12.18
C PRO A 548 -10.41 -12.57 -13.04
N ASP A 549 -10.49 -12.43 -14.37
CA ASP A 549 -10.25 -13.52 -15.33
C ASP A 549 -8.80 -13.59 -15.83
N VAL A 550 -7.89 -12.82 -15.22
CA VAL A 550 -6.47 -12.84 -15.55
C VAL A 550 -5.73 -13.69 -14.52
N ASP A 551 -5.10 -14.75 -15.01
CA ASP A 551 -4.23 -15.60 -14.22
C ASP A 551 -2.93 -14.89 -13.83
N CYS A 552 -2.34 -15.28 -12.70
CA CYS A 552 -1.18 -14.60 -12.13
C CYS A 552 0.05 -14.63 -13.04
N ASN A 553 0.21 -15.63 -13.90
CA ASN A 553 1.27 -15.69 -14.91
C ASN A 553 0.98 -14.84 -16.17
N LEU A 554 -0.22 -14.27 -16.30
CA LEU A 554 -0.65 -13.43 -17.42
C LEU A 554 -0.88 -11.95 -17.01
N VAL A 555 -0.41 -11.55 -15.83
CA VAL A 555 -0.54 -10.16 -15.34
C VAL A 555 0.28 -9.18 -16.17
N GLY A 556 1.49 -9.56 -16.57
CA GLY A 556 2.38 -8.76 -17.42
C GLY A 556 1.71 -8.27 -18.72
N PRO A 557 1.20 -9.15 -19.60
CA PRO A 557 0.53 -8.72 -20.83
C PRO A 557 -0.73 -7.88 -20.56
N TRP A 558 -1.50 -8.18 -19.51
CA TRP A 558 -2.64 -7.35 -19.12
C TRP A 558 -2.21 -5.91 -18.77
N LEU A 559 -1.24 -5.74 -17.85
CA LEU A 559 -0.76 -4.42 -17.44
C LEU A 559 -0.01 -3.68 -18.55
N ALA A 560 0.71 -4.39 -19.42
CA ALA A 560 1.33 -3.83 -20.60
C ALA A 560 0.29 -3.21 -21.55
N SER A 561 -0.87 -3.86 -21.73
CA SER A 561 -1.96 -3.32 -22.55
C SER A 561 -2.60 -2.06 -21.96
N VAL A 562 -2.68 -1.99 -20.62
CA VAL A 562 -3.15 -0.78 -19.90
C VAL A 562 -2.19 0.36 -20.14
N LEU A 563 -0.89 0.11 -19.96
CA LEU A 563 0.15 1.10 -20.15
C LEU A 563 0.18 1.60 -21.59
N ASP A 564 0.18 0.70 -22.59
CA ASP A 564 0.14 1.06 -24.01
C ASP A 564 -1.05 1.97 -24.35
N THR A 565 -2.21 1.69 -23.76
CA THR A 565 -3.42 2.47 -24.01
C THR A 565 -3.42 3.83 -23.30
N LEU A 566 -2.97 3.88 -22.04
CA LEU A 566 -3.06 5.09 -21.21
C LEU A 566 -1.79 5.96 -21.24
N GLU A 567 -0.67 5.45 -21.73
CA GLU A 567 0.60 6.19 -21.80
C GLU A 567 0.47 7.55 -22.49
N PRO A 568 -0.24 7.70 -23.64
CA PRO A 568 -0.40 9.00 -24.28
C PRO A 568 -1.09 10.04 -23.38
N VAL A 569 -2.15 9.66 -22.67
CA VAL A 569 -2.89 10.56 -21.77
C VAL A 569 -2.12 10.83 -20.47
N ILE A 570 -1.33 9.86 -19.99
CA ILE A 570 -0.42 10.03 -18.85
C ILE A 570 0.70 11.03 -19.19
N LYS A 571 1.38 10.87 -20.34
CA LYS A 571 2.44 11.78 -20.80
C LYS A 571 1.92 13.20 -21.03
N GLN A 572 0.69 13.33 -21.53
CA GLN A 572 0.03 14.63 -21.72
C GLN A 572 -0.60 15.18 -20.43
N LYS A 573 -0.47 14.47 -19.29
CA LYS A 573 -1.02 14.87 -17.98
C LYS A 573 -2.53 15.15 -18.04
N GLN A 574 -3.27 14.41 -18.86
CA GLN A 574 -4.73 14.53 -18.99
C GLN A 574 -5.42 13.81 -17.82
N VAL A 575 -5.24 14.33 -16.61
CA VAL A 575 -5.70 13.70 -15.36
C VAL A 575 -7.20 13.46 -15.38
N GLU A 576 -7.99 14.42 -15.86
CA GLU A 576 -9.45 14.28 -16.00
C GLU A 576 -9.86 13.05 -16.83
N VAL A 577 -9.21 12.84 -17.98
CA VAL A 577 -9.50 11.70 -18.86
C VAL A 577 -9.15 10.39 -18.17
N ILE A 578 -8.00 10.32 -17.49
CA ILE A 578 -7.56 9.13 -16.74
C ILE A 578 -8.58 8.77 -15.67
N VAL A 579 -9.03 9.73 -14.85
CA VAL A 579 -10.00 9.42 -13.79
C VAL A 579 -11.39 9.12 -14.35
N LYS A 580 -11.76 9.66 -15.51
CA LYS A 580 -12.98 9.27 -16.23
C LYS A 580 -12.91 7.82 -16.73
N VAL A 581 -11.76 7.37 -17.23
CA VAL A 581 -11.53 5.94 -17.53
C VAL A 581 -11.73 5.09 -16.30
N PHE A 582 -11.16 5.50 -15.16
CA PHE A 582 -11.32 4.78 -13.90
C PHE A 582 -12.77 4.75 -13.41
N LEU A 583 -13.50 5.86 -13.53
CA LEU A 583 -14.93 5.93 -13.18
C LEU A 583 -15.78 5.00 -14.06
N SER A 584 -15.53 4.98 -15.37
CA SER A 584 -16.24 4.06 -16.29
C SER A 584 -15.98 2.61 -15.96
N ARG A 585 -14.78 2.28 -15.45
CA ARG A 585 -14.42 0.93 -15.05
C ARG A 585 -14.97 0.54 -13.68
N ARG A 586 -14.69 1.32 -12.64
CA ARG A 586 -14.96 0.95 -11.23
C ARG A 586 -15.36 2.17 -10.38
N PRO A 587 -16.60 2.66 -10.51
CA PRO A 587 -17.03 3.94 -9.93
C PRO A 587 -16.87 4.04 -8.40
N ARG A 588 -17.11 2.95 -7.65
CA ARG A 588 -17.05 2.95 -6.16
C ARG A 588 -15.66 3.22 -5.58
N ILE A 589 -14.62 2.87 -6.34
CA ILE A 589 -13.22 3.06 -5.92
C ILE A 589 -12.53 4.19 -6.71
N ALA A 590 -12.98 4.48 -7.93
CA ALA A 590 -12.42 5.56 -8.75
C ALA A 590 -12.59 6.95 -8.14
N ILE A 591 -13.60 7.15 -7.30
CA ILE A 591 -13.76 8.40 -6.52
C ILE A 591 -12.54 8.70 -5.63
N TRP A 592 -11.80 7.68 -5.18
CA TRP A 592 -10.58 7.86 -4.41
C TRP A 592 -9.41 8.36 -5.27
N TRP A 593 -9.37 8.02 -6.57
CA TRP A 593 -8.41 8.60 -7.51
C TRP A 593 -8.69 10.08 -7.76
N ILE A 594 -9.98 10.45 -7.87
CA ILE A 594 -10.38 11.87 -7.94
C ILE A 594 -9.91 12.61 -6.69
N ALA A 595 -10.21 12.06 -5.51
CA ALA A 595 -9.80 12.61 -4.24
C ALA A 595 -8.27 12.79 -4.13
N LEU A 596 -7.50 11.83 -4.66
CA LEU A 596 -6.04 11.87 -4.69
C LEU A 596 -5.55 13.02 -5.56
N PHE A 597 -6.05 13.15 -6.80
CA PHE A 597 -5.64 14.20 -7.73
C PHE A 597 -6.12 15.60 -7.34
N LEU A 598 -7.20 15.71 -6.56
CA LEU A 598 -7.64 17.00 -6.00
C LEU A 598 -6.62 17.60 -5.01
N LEU A 599 -5.76 16.77 -4.40
CA LEU A 599 -4.62 17.26 -3.60
C LEU A 599 -3.38 17.58 -4.45
N GLY A 600 -3.44 17.39 -5.77
CA GLY A 600 -2.62 18.12 -6.74
C GLY A 600 -1.21 17.60 -7.05
N ASP A 601 -0.80 16.45 -6.51
CA ASP A 601 0.54 15.90 -6.75
C ASP A 601 0.59 15.04 -8.03
N LEU A 602 1.24 15.55 -9.08
CA LEU A 602 1.37 14.86 -10.35
C LEU A 602 2.36 13.68 -10.32
N ALA A 603 3.20 13.54 -9.29
CA ALA A 603 4.11 12.39 -9.15
C ALA A 603 3.36 11.05 -9.10
N VAL A 604 2.07 11.09 -8.77
CA VAL A 604 1.16 9.93 -8.82
C VAL A 604 1.07 9.33 -10.23
N LEU A 605 1.21 10.12 -11.29
CA LEU A 605 1.21 9.61 -12.67
C LEU A 605 2.40 8.67 -12.94
N ASP A 606 3.56 8.98 -12.36
CA ASP A 606 4.74 8.10 -12.45
C ASP A 606 4.53 6.81 -11.67
N TRP A 607 3.79 6.86 -10.55
CA TRP A 607 3.46 5.68 -9.76
C TRP A 607 2.54 4.72 -10.51
N ILE A 608 1.62 5.24 -11.34
CA ILE A 608 0.78 4.41 -12.22
C ILE A 608 1.66 3.63 -13.20
N GLN A 609 2.58 4.31 -13.90
CA GLN A 609 3.48 3.65 -14.87
C GLN A 609 4.38 2.61 -14.19
N ARG A 610 4.90 2.95 -13.01
CA ARG A 610 5.72 2.02 -12.22
C ARG A 610 4.92 0.80 -11.78
N TYR A 611 3.71 0.99 -11.27
CA TYR A 611 2.86 -0.12 -10.88
C TYR A 611 2.57 -1.07 -12.05
N MET A 612 2.32 -0.55 -13.26
CA MET A 612 2.14 -1.39 -14.46
C MET A 612 3.36 -2.23 -14.81
N THR A 613 4.57 -1.75 -14.49
CA THR A 613 5.83 -2.39 -14.89
C THR A 613 6.45 -3.26 -13.80
N THR A 614 6.17 -2.98 -12.52
CA THR A 614 6.84 -3.68 -11.41
C THR A 614 5.89 -4.19 -10.32
N LEU A 615 4.58 -3.90 -10.39
CA LEU A 615 3.62 -4.11 -9.28
C LEU A 615 3.98 -3.39 -7.98
N GLU A 616 4.81 -2.35 -8.07
CA GLU A 616 5.17 -1.48 -6.95
C GLU A 616 4.87 -0.03 -7.33
N GLU A 617 4.42 0.75 -6.37
CA GLU A 617 4.01 2.14 -6.59
C GLU A 617 5.19 3.10 -6.43
N LYS A 618 6.12 2.81 -5.51
CA LYS A 618 7.20 3.72 -5.13
C LYS A 618 8.42 2.97 -4.59
N TYR A 619 9.63 3.39 -4.97
CA TYR A 619 10.89 2.85 -4.44
C TYR A 619 10.99 2.97 -2.91
N GLY A 620 11.38 1.89 -2.24
CA GLY A 620 11.76 1.91 -0.82
C GLY A 620 10.60 2.05 0.17
N PHE A 621 9.36 1.94 -0.31
CA PHE A 621 8.17 1.79 0.51
C PHE A 621 7.58 0.40 0.20
N GLY A 622 7.17 -0.36 1.22
CA GLY A 622 6.46 -1.61 0.96
C GLY A 622 5.21 -1.35 0.12
N SER A 623 4.85 -2.29 -0.75
CA SER A 623 3.72 -2.09 -1.67
C SER A 623 2.40 -1.89 -0.90
N LEU A 624 1.60 -0.95 -1.40
CA LEU A 624 0.24 -0.69 -0.88
C LEU A 624 -0.87 -1.28 -1.76
N SER A 625 -0.52 -1.97 -2.84
CA SER A 625 -1.43 -2.71 -3.71
C SER A 625 -2.02 -4.01 -3.15
N PRO A 626 -1.51 -4.65 -2.07
CA PRO A 626 -2.11 -5.88 -1.60
C PRO A 626 -3.62 -5.72 -1.33
N PRO A 627 -4.46 -6.65 -1.81
CA PRO A 627 -5.89 -6.62 -1.59
C PRO A 627 -6.22 -6.79 -0.11
N ASP A 628 -7.38 -6.29 0.30
CA ASP A 628 -7.89 -6.51 1.66
C ASP A 628 -9.36 -6.92 1.57
N PRO A 629 -9.71 -8.19 1.87
CA PRO A 629 -11.09 -8.64 1.82
C PRO A 629 -12.05 -7.83 2.70
N MET A 630 -11.55 -7.24 3.80
CA MET A 630 -12.33 -6.30 4.61
C MET A 630 -12.77 -5.09 3.77
N ILE A 631 -11.85 -4.55 2.98
CA ILE A 631 -12.07 -3.38 2.13
C ILE A 631 -12.93 -3.69 0.93
N SER A 632 -12.82 -4.91 0.39
CA SER A 632 -13.73 -5.37 -0.64
C SER A 632 -15.18 -5.27 -0.19
N VAL A 633 -15.49 -5.71 1.03
CA VAL A 633 -16.86 -5.66 1.55
C VAL A 633 -17.28 -4.26 2.00
N TRP A 634 -16.35 -3.49 2.59
CA TRP A 634 -16.61 -2.11 3.00
C TRP A 634 -16.98 -1.22 1.82
N THR A 635 -16.31 -1.37 0.69
CA THR A 635 -16.54 -0.58 -0.53
C THR A 635 -17.53 -1.23 -1.50
N GLY A 636 -17.78 -2.53 -1.36
CA GLY A 636 -18.58 -3.32 -2.31
C GLY A 636 -17.86 -3.64 -3.62
N SER A 637 -16.54 -3.44 -3.70
CA SER A 637 -15.72 -3.65 -4.90
C SER A 637 -14.68 -4.75 -4.65
N LYS A 638 -14.71 -5.83 -5.44
CA LYS A 638 -13.75 -6.95 -5.33
C LYS A 638 -12.33 -6.52 -5.69
N GLN A 639 -11.33 -6.99 -4.97
CA GLN A 639 -9.93 -6.59 -5.19
C GLN A 639 -9.04 -7.78 -5.54
N SER A 640 -9.55 -8.99 -5.37
CA SER A 640 -8.82 -10.23 -5.59
C SER A 640 -9.76 -11.38 -5.92
N PHE A 641 -9.19 -12.51 -6.37
CA PHE A 641 -9.96 -13.75 -6.49
C PHE A 641 -10.54 -14.21 -5.14
N LEU A 642 -9.88 -13.89 -4.01
CA LEU A 642 -10.32 -14.25 -2.65
C LEU A 642 -11.64 -13.59 -2.22
N ASP A 643 -12.12 -12.59 -2.96
CA ASP A 643 -13.38 -11.90 -2.69
C ASP A 643 -14.58 -12.56 -3.39
N SER A 644 -14.34 -13.56 -4.22
CA SER A 644 -15.39 -14.36 -4.85
C SER A 644 -15.69 -15.63 -4.04
N GLY A 645 -16.95 -16.07 -4.07
CA GLY A 645 -17.38 -17.34 -3.51
C GLY A 645 -16.77 -18.54 -4.24
N LYS A 646 -16.72 -19.69 -3.55
CA LYS A 646 -16.35 -20.97 -4.15
C LYS A 646 -17.60 -21.66 -4.66
N GLU A 647 -17.71 -21.78 -5.98
CA GLU A 647 -18.88 -22.35 -6.66
C GLU A 647 -18.69 -23.81 -7.10
N SER A 648 -17.44 -24.27 -7.24
CA SER A 648 -17.08 -25.64 -7.63
C SER A 648 -17.34 -26.63 -6.49
N ILE A 649 -17.64 -27.90 -6.80
CA ILE A 649 -17.76 -28.99 -5.82
C ILE A 649 -16.82 -30.13 -6.22
N TYR A 650 -16.03 -30.63 -5.26
CA TYR A 650 -15.04 -31.68 -5.49
C TYR A 650 -15.28 -32.91 -4.59
N THR A 651 -16.16 -33.83 -5.00
CA THR A 651 -16.50 -35.06 -4.22
C THR A 651 -15.50 -36.20 -4.39
N GLU A 652 -15.11 -36.55 -5.63
CA GLU A 652 -14.24 -37.69 -5.90
C GLU A 652 -12.75 -37.37 -5.66
N ILE A 653 -11.97 -38.35 -5.23
CA ILE A 653 -10.52 -38.22 -4.97
C ILE A 653 -9.74 -37.86 -6.25
N SER A 654 -10.20 -38.33 -7.40
CA SER A 654 -9.66 -38.06 -8.74
C SER A 654 -10.00 -36.66 -9.27
N HIS A 655 -10.85 -35.89 -8.57
CA HIS A 655 -11.22 -34.57 -9.05
C HIS A 655 -10.03 -33.61 -9.06
N LEU A 656 -9.91 -32.84 -10.13
CA LEU A 656 -8.94 -31.76 -10.27
C LEU A 656 -9.44 -30.49 -9.57
N VAL A 657 -8.88 -30.21 -8.40
CA VAL A 657 -9.13 -28.99 -7.63
C VAL A 657 -8.34 -27.85 -8.26
N SER A 658 -9.00 -26.72 -8.54
CA SER A 658 -8.27 -25.55 -9.02
C SER A 658 -7.36 -24.98 -7.93
N LYS A 659 -6.14 -24.56 -8.29
CA LYS A 659 -5.21 -23.92 -7.33
C LYS A 659 -5.82 -22.64 -6.71
N ALA A 660 -6.72 -21.98 -7.43
CA ALA A 660 -7.50 -20.85 -6.91
C ALA A 660 -8.46 -21.27 -5.77
N ASP A 661 -9.19 -22.36 -5.93
CA ASP A 661 -10.11 -22.85 -4.89
C ASP A 661 -9.36 -23.44 -3.70
N LEU A 662 -8.23 -24.12 -3.93
CA LEU A 662 -7.32 -24.56 -2.86
C LEU A 662 -6.84 -23.39 -2.01
N LEU A 663 -6.23 -22.38 -2.64
CA LEU A 663 -5.69 -21.21 -1.92
C LEU A 663 -6.79 -20.39 -1.24
N ARG A 664 -8.01 -20.34 -1.79
CA ARG A 664 -9.15 -19.74 -1.10
C ARG A 664 -9.53 -20.50 0.18
N CYS A 665 -9.59 -21.84 0.12
CA CYS A 665 -9.89 -22.65 1.29
C CYS A 665 -8.81 -22.50 2.38
N ARG A 666 -7.52 -22.49 2.00
CA ARG A 666 -6.41 -22.20 2.93
C ARG A 666 -6.52 -20.79 3.53
N PHE A 667 -6.84 -19.78 2.73
CA PHE A 667 -7.06 -18.41 3.20
C PHE A 667 -8.19 -18.34 4.24
N ASP A 668 -9.32 -18.99 3.99
CA ASP A 668 -10.48 -18.99 4.90
C ASP A 668 -10.20 -19.67 6.25
N ARG A 669 -9.23 -20.59 6.31
CA ARG A 669 -8.73 -21.14 7.58
C ARG A 669 -7.78 -20.20 8.31
N LYS A 670 -7.06 -19.36 7.57
CA LYS A 670 -6.02 -18.45 8.06
C LYS A 670 -6.44 -16.97 7.99
N LEU A 671 -7.71 -16.65 8.21
CA LEU A 671 -8.23 -15.27 8.12
C LEU A 671 -7.54 -14.24 9.03
N GLN A 672 -6.85 -14.70 10.08
CA GLN A 672 -6.07 -13.83 10.98
C GLN A 672 -4.67 -13.52 10.47
N ASP A 673 -4.16 -14.31 9.52
CA ASP A 673 -2.83 -14.13 8.94
C ASP A 673 -2.83 -12.95 7.97
N SER A 674 -1.89 -12.05 8.16
CA SER A 674 -1.68 -10.89 7.29
C SER A 674 -0.89 -11.21 6.03
N ALA A 675 -0.08 -12.27 6.01
CA ALA A 675 0.79 -12.61 4.88
C ALA A 675 -0.03 -12.98 3.64
N THR A 676 -1.09 -13.76 3.82
CA THR A 676 -1.98 -14.26 2.75
C THR A 676 -2.75 -13.17 2.00
N SER A 677 -2.78 -11.94 2.52
CA SER A 677 -3.42 -10.80 1.86
C SER A 677 -2.65 -10.31 0.61
N ALA A 678 -1.44 -10.81 0.33
CA ALA A 678 -0.68 -10.43 -0.86
C ALA A 678 -1.19 -11.06 -2.18
N LEU A 679 -2.12 -12.02 -2.09
CA LEU A 679 -2.69 -12.73 -3.23
C LEU A 679 -3.85 -11.96 -3.88
N SER A 680 -3.60 -11.30 -5.01
CA SER A 680 -4.62 -10.58 -5.78
C SER A 680 -5.10 -11.32 -7.03
N TRP A 681 -4.16 -11.76 -7.85
CA TRP A 681 -4.42 -12.37 -9.16
C TRP A 681 -4.77 -13.85 -9.04
N ARG A 682 -5.53 -14.36 -10.02
CA ARG A 682 -6.05 -15.72 -9.99
C ARG A 682 -4.91 -16.75 -10.13
N PRO A 683 -4.79 -17.71 -9.20
CA PRO A 683 -3.87 -18.83 -9.35
C PRO A 683 -4.28 -19.73 -10.53
N PHE A 684 -3.33 -20.11 -11.38
CA PHE A 684 -3.56 -21.03 -12.49
C PHE A 684 -3.23 -22.48 -12.11
N GLY A 685 -3.75 -23.43 -12.90
CA GLY A 685 -3.49 -24.84 -12.75
C GLY A 685 -4.40 -25.56 -11.74
N TYR A 686 -4.17 -26.87 -11.63
CA TYR A 686 -4.98 -27.80 -10.85
C TYR A 686 -4.08 -28.73 -10.02
N ILE A 687 -4.68 -29.36 -9.02
CA ILE A 687 -4.11 -30.39 -8.15
C ILE A 687 -5.17 -31.48 -7.95
N GLU A 688 -4.78 -32.75 -7.97
CA GLU A 688 -5.72 -33.83 -7.64
C GLU A 688 -6.17 -33.71 -6.19
N LYS A 689 -7.47 -33.87 -5.92
CA LYS A 689 -8.01 -33.79 -4.56
C LYS A 689 -7.31 -34.75 -3.59
N GLY A 690 -6.91 -35.93 -4.06
CA GLY A 690 -6.14 -36.90 -3.26
C GLY A 690 -4.78 -36.39 -2.76
N GLN A 691 -4.22 -35.35 -3.38
CA GLN A 691 -2.98 -34.68 -2.96
C GLN A 691 -3.23 -33.45 -2.08
N VAL A 692 -4.50 -33.07 -1.88
CA VAL A 692 -4.88 -31.93 -1.04
C VAL A 692 -5.10 -32.40 0.40
N GLU A 693 -4.72 -31.55 1.36
CA GLU A 693 -4.86 -31.80 2.78
C GLU A 693 -6.31 -32.19 3.17
N PRO A 694 -6.52 -33.32 3.86
CA PRO A 694 -7.85 -33.81 4.23
C PRO A 694 -8.72 -32.81 5.01
N GLU A 695 -8.11 -31.92 5.78
CA GLU A 695 -8.77 -30.86 6.56
C GLU A 695 -9.57 -29.89 5.69
N LEU A 696 -9.22 -29.77 4.40
CA LEU A 696 -9.89 -28.92 3.42
C LEU A 696 -10.99 -29.64 2.66
N TRP A 697 -11.10 -30.97 2.73
CA TRP A 697 -12.08 -31.72 1.93
C TRP A 697 -13.53 -31.29 2.18
N PRO A 698 -14.00 -31.06 3.42
CA PRO A 698 -15.37 -30.58 3.66
C PRO A 698 -15.65 -29.23 2.97
N GLN A 699 -14.65 -28.33 2.94
CA GLN A 699 -14.75 -27.07 2.20
C GLN A 699 -14.79 -27.30 0.69
N LEU A 700 -13.93 -28.19 0.17
CA LEU A 700 -13.85 -28.48 -1.26
C LEU A 700 -15.13 -29.16 -1.80
N GLU A 701 -15.81 -29.94 -0.97
CA GLU A 701 -17.05 -30.63 -1.29
C GLU A 701 -18.30 -29.74 -1.22
N THR A 702 -18.19 -28.52 -0.68
CA THR A 702 -19.34 -27.65 -0.41
C THR A 702 -19.25 -26.33 -1.16
N LYS A 703 -20.36 -25.79 -1.68
CA LYS A 703 -20.38 -24.40 -2.18
C LYS A 703 -20.48 -23.44 -1.02
N TYR A 704 -19.64 -22.41 -0.98
CA TYR A 704 -19.71 -21.42 0.07
C TYR A 704 -19.17 -20.06 -0.33
N MET A 705 -19.58 -19.05 0.42
CA MET A 705 -19.06 -17.69 0.35
C MET A 705 -18.88 -17.17 1.77
N ARG A 706 -17.67 -16.67 2.05
CA ARG A 706 -17.38 -15.95 3.29
C ARG A 706 -18.24 -14.68 3.34
N LYS A 707 -19.05 -14.52 4.39
CA LYS A 707 -19.92 -13.35 4.56
C LYS A 707 -19.37 -12.44 5.65
N TYR A 708 -19.32 -11.14 5.39
CA TYR A 708 -18.99 -10.17 6.42
C TYR A 708 -20.15 -10.01 7.40
N ASN A 709 -19.87 -10.09 8.71
CA ASN A 709 -20.88 -9.91 9.75
C ASN A 709 -20.80 -8.52 10.38
N SER A 710 -19.61 -8.16 10.88
CA SER A 710 -19.39 -6.91 11.62
C SER A 710 -17.90 -6.59 11.77
N PHE A 711 -17.61 -5.39 12.26
CA PHE A 711 -16.28 -4.99 12.71
C PHE A 711 -16.30 -4.72 14.20
N THR A 712 -15.34 -5.30 14.93
CA THR A 712 -15.22 -5.11 16.38
C THR A 712 -14.08 -4.14 16.69
N TRP A 713 -14.41 -3.03 17.33
CA TRP A 713 -13.46 -2.04 17.86
C TRP A 713 -13.02 -2.40 19.27
N TYR A 714 -11.74 -2.20 19.58
CA TYR A 714 -11.16 -2.41 20.91
C TYR A 714 -10.84 -1.08 21.60
N LEU A 715 -11.67 -0.71 22.58
CA LEU A 715 -11.60 0.53 23.36
C LEU A 715 -11.01 0.26 24.75
N GLY A 716 -9.76 -0.21 24.77
CA GLY A 716 -9.10 -0.66 26.00
C GLY A 716 -9.66 -2.01 26.47
N LYS A 717 -10.30 -2.05 27.64
CA LYS A 717 -10.93 -3.27 28.19
C LYS A 717 -12.32 -3.57 27.62
N LYS A 718 -12.93 -2.61 26.90
CA LYS A 718 -14.25 -2.75 26.30
C LYS A 718 -14.10 -2.98 24.79
N SER A 719 -15.02 -3.72 24.20
CA SER A 719 -15.16 -3.86 22.75
C SER A 719 -16.55 -3.47 22.31
N THR A 720 -16.66 -2.93 21.11
CA THR A 720 -17.95 -2.57 20.49
C THR A 720 -17.98 -3.04 19.06
N SER A 721 -19.06 -3.68 18.62
CA SER A 721 -19.18 -4.16 17.25
C SER A 721 -20.12 -3.28 16.44
N ASP A 722 -19.78 -3.06 15.17
CA ASP A 722 -20.58 -2.31 14.22
C ASP A 722 -20.81 -3.12 12.94
N LYS A 723 -22.06 -3.14 12.44
CA LYS A 723 -22.45 -3.93 11.27
C LYS A 723 -22.16 -3.23 9.94
N GLY A 724 -21.71 -1.99 9.95
CA GLY A 724 -21.42 -1.22 8.75
C GLY A 724 -22.57 -0.29 8.32
N PHE A 725 -22.21 0.72 7.52
CA PHE A 725 -23.07 1.83 7.10
C PHE A 725 -24.42 1.38 6.55
N ARG A 726 -24.43 0.52 5.54
CA ARG A 726 -25.64 0.03 4.87
C ARG A 726 -26.62 -0.62 5.83
N ILE A 727 -26.14 -1.49 6.72
CA ILE A 727 -26.99 -2.20 7.68
C ILE A 727 -27.50 -1.23 8.75
N ARG A 728 -26.63 -0.35 9.25
CA ARG A 728 -26.96 0.59 10.34
C ARG A 728 -27.93 1.69 9.92
N THR A 729 -27.77 2.23 8.72
CA THR A 729 -28.55 3.40 8.28
C THR A 729 -29.61 3.03 7.25
N SER A 730 -29.67 1.78 6.79
CA SER A 730 -30.54 1.32 5.69
C SER A 730 -30.38 2.12 4.39
N ARG A 731 -29.25 2.83 4.23
CA ARG A 731 -28.92 3.62 3.03
C ARG A 731 -27.86 2.89 2.24
N ASN A 732 -28.01 2.83 0.93
CA ASN A 732 -27.05 2.22 0.03
C ASN A 732 -27.27 2.79 -1.36
N VAL A 733 -26.20 3.21 -2.02
CA VAL A 733 -26.28 3.55 -3.45
C VAL A 733 -26.32 2.25 -4.24
N LYS A 734 -27.51 1.91 -4.74
CA LYS A 734 -27.77 0.71 -5.55
C LYS A 734 -27.36 0.99 -7.00
N ASN A 735 -27.15 -0.08 -7.78
CA ASN A 735 -26.89 -0.02 -9.23
C ASN A 735 -25.61 0.74 -9.62
N VAL A 736 -24.52 0.46 -8.92
CA VAL A 736 -23.19 0.99 -9.23
C VAL A 736 -22.28 -0.21 -9.55
N PRO A 737 -22.47 -0.86 -10.73
CA PRO A 737 -21.69 -2.03 -11.11
C PRO A 737 -20.28 -1.62 -11.57
N ASP A 738 -19.33 -2.53 -11.42
CA ASP A 738 -18.03 -2.41 -12.08
C ASP A 738 -18.15 -2.95 -13.53
N ASP A 739 -17.49 -2.29 -14.49
CA ASP A 739 -17.25 -2.80 -15.85
C ASP A 739 -15.93 -3.58 -15.85
N LEU A 740 -16.04 -4.87 -15.49
CA LEU A 740 -14.95 -5.84 -15.53
C LEU A 740 -15.07 -6.79 -16.72
N GLU A 741 -15.96 -6.52 -17.68
CA GLU A 741 -16.11 -7.35 -18.87
C GLU A 741 -14.89 -7.17 -19.79
N MET A 742 -14.20 -8.27 -20.05
CA MET A 742 -13.06 -8.29 -20.97
C MET A 742 -13.58 -8.30 -22.41
N ARG A 743 -13.17 -7.31 -23.19
CA ARG A 743 -13.59 -7.16 -24.59
C ARG A 743 -12.62 -7.90 -25.49
N THR A 744 -13.12 -8.81 -26.33
CA THR A 744 -12.29 -9.59 -27.25
C THR A 744 -12.00 -8.81 -28.52
N SER A 745 -10.73 -8.75 -28.92
CA SER A 745 -10.31 -7.96 -30.10
C SER A 745 -10.73 -8.60 -31.44
N GLY A 746 -10.99 -9.90 -31.51
CA GLY A 746 -11.34 -10.63 -32.74
C GLY A 746 -10.22 -10.68 -33.81
N GLU A 747 -9.24 -9.79 -33.74
CA GLU A 747 -8.12 -9.63 -34.67
C GLU A 747 -6.83 -10.15 -34.03
N TYR A 748 -6.54 -11.43 -34.20
CA TYR A 748 -5.21 -11.97 -33.96
C TYR A 748 -4.31 -11.56 -35.13
N SER A 749 -3.51 -10.50 -34.97
CA SER A 749 -2.48 -10.13 -35.94
C SER A 749 -1.12 -10.65 -35.47
N GLU A 750 -0.75 -11.81 -35.98
CA GLU A 750 0.50 -12.54 -35.71
C GLU A 750 1.78 -11.73 -36.04
N GLY A 751 1.63 -10.58 -36.69
CA GLY A 751 2.72 -9.76 -37.24
C GLY A 751 3.29 -8.68 -36.31
N ASN A 752 2.72 -8.41 -35.13
CA ASN A 752 3.20 -7.32 -34.27
C ASN A 752 3.70 -7.85 -32.91
N ARG A 753 4.83 -8.58 -32.94
CA ARG A 753 5.48 -9.12 -31.75
C ARG A 753 6.18 -8.01 -30.97
N GLN A 754 5.45 -7.36 -30.07
CA GLN A 754 6.04 -6.40 -29.15
C GLN A 754 6.66 -7.11 -27.95
N ALA A 755 7.90 -6.76 -27.61
CA ALA A 755 8.55 -7.21 -26.38
C ALA A 755 7.70 -6.78 -25.17
N MET A 756 7.30 -7.73 -24.33
CA MET A 756 6.46 -7.48 -23.16
C MET A 756 7.24 -7.69 -21.88
N ASN A 757 7.00 -6.82 -20.90
CA ASN A 757 7.60 -6.93 -19.58
C ASN A 757 6.95 -8.09 -18.80
N VAL A 758 7.73 -9.12 -18.51
CA VAL A 758 7.30 -10.33 -17.80
C VAL A 758 7.36 -10.21 -16.28
N LEU A 759 7.98 -9.15 -15.74
CA LEU A 759 8.21 -8.99 -14.31
C LEU A 759 6.91 -9.08 -13.47
N PRO A 760 5.78 -8.42 -13.84
CA PRO A 760 4.54 -8.55 -13.08
C PRO A 760 3.99 -9.98 -13.04
N SER A 761 4.12 -10.72 -14.14
CA SER A 761 3.72 -12.13 -14.22
C SER A 761 4.61 -13.01 -13.34
N LYS A 762 5.93 -12.82 -13.41
CA LYS A 762 6.90 -13.56 -12.59
C LYS A 762 6.63 -13.32 -11.10
N GLU A 763 6.52 -12.07 -10.67
CA GLU A 763 6.28 -11.71 -9.27
C GLU A 763 4.96 -12.28 -8.75
N SER A 764 3.88 -12.17 -9.52
CA SER A 764 2.57 -12.72 -9.14
C SER A 764 2.59 -14.26 -9.07
N THR A 765 3.37 -14.91 -9.93
CA THR A 765 3.54 -16.36 -9.94
C THR A 765 4.41 -16.82 -8.76
N CYS A 766 5.49 -16.11 -8.44
CA CYS A 766 6.29 -16.37 -7.23
C CYS A 766 5.44 -16.25 -5.96
N ARG A 767 4.54 -15.26 -5.88
CA ARG A 767 3.58 -15.13 -4.77
C ARG A 767 2.62 -16.31 -4.72
N MET A 768 2.06 -16.73 -5.84
CA MET A 768 1.24 -17.94 -5.89
C MET A 768 2.00 -19.16 -5.34
N MET A 769 3.22 -19.37 -5.82
CA MET A 769 4.09 -20.48 -5.38
C MET A 769 4.38 -20.43 -3.89
N PHE A 770 4.62 -19.24 -3.34
CA PHE A 770 4.84 -19.03 -1.91
C PHE A 770 3.69 -19.52 -1.03
N PHE A 771 2.44 -19.43 -1.49
CA PHE A 771 1.29 -19.93 -0.74
C PHE A 771 0.91 -21.37 -1.10
N LEU A 772 1.28 -21.86 -2.28
CA LEU A 772 1.02 -23.25 -2.67
C LEU A 772 1.89 -24.25 -1.89
N VAL A 773 3.14 -23.90 -1.60
CA VAL A 773 4.04 -24.77 -0.83
C VAL A 773 3.65 -24.87 0.65
N GLU A 774 2.80 -23.96 1.15
CA GLU A 774 2.38 -23.93 2.55
C GLU A 774 1.04 -24.65 2.75
N ASP A 775 0.99 -25.62 3.64
CA ASP A 775 -0.21 -26.38 3.99
C ASP A 775 -1.13 -25.65 4.99
N THR A 776 -2.23 -26.28 5.40
CA THR A 776 -3.17 -25.70 6.38
C THR A 776 -2.61 -25.48 7.78
N ILE A 777 -1.64 -26.28 8.21
CA ILE A 777 -1.02 -26.21 9.56
C ILE A 777 0.21 -25.29 9.59
N GLY A 778 0.65 -24.79 8.43
CA GLY A 778 1.79 -23.89 8.27
C GLY A 778 3.09 -24.60 7.89
N GLY A 779 3.05 -25.91 7.65
CA GLY A 779 4.16 -26.68 7.10
C GLY A 779 4.44 -26.24 5.66
N ARG A 780 5.73 -26.14 5.30
CA ARG A 780 6.17 -25.76 3.96
C ARG A 780 6.90 -26.91 3.29
N ASP A 781 6.35 -27.41 2.19
CA ASP A 781 6.92 -28.47 1.38
C ASP A 781 6.65 -28.19 -0.10
N TRP A 782 7.63 -28.50 -0.95
CA TRP A 782 7.47 -28.45 -2.40
C TRP A 782 6.35 -29.37 -2.90
N ALA A 783 6.18 -30.53 -2.26
CA ALA A 783 5.14 -31.51 -2.62
C ALA A 783 3.73 -30.91 -2.54
N ASN A 784 3.50 -29.94 -1.64
CA ASN A 784 2.20 -29.28 -1.47
C ASN A 784 1.76 -28.46 -2.70
N ALA A 785 2.69 -28.07 -3.58
CA ALA A 785 2.39 -27.31 -4.78
C ALA A 785 1.96 -28.17 -5.98
N ASP A 786 2.15 -29.49 -5.89
CA ASP A 786 1.87 -30.48 -6.95
C ASP A 786 2.33 -29.99 -8.33
N ILE A 787 3.65 -29.78 -8.46
CA ILE A 787 4.29 -29.45 -9.73
C ILE A 787 5.15 -30.65 -10.14
N PRO A 788 4.88 -31.28 -11.30
CA PRO A 788 5.55 -32.52 -11.73
C PRO A 788 7.01 -32.32 -12.19
N VAL A 789 7.59 -31.16 -11.88
CA VAL A 789 8.90 -30.70 -12.35
C VAL A 789 9.72 -30.27 -11.14
N ARG A 790 11.03 -30.55 -11.15
CA ARG A 790 11.92 -30.14 -10.05
C ARG A 790 12.05 -28.63 -10.00
N ARG A 791 12.19 -28.05 -8.80
CA ARG A 791 12.31 -26.60 -8.61
C ARG A 791 13.42 -25.99 -9.47
N GLU A 792 14.56 -26.68 -9.59
CA GLU A 792 15.73 -26.23 -10.35
C GLU A 792 15.50 -26.17 -11.87
N GLN A 793 14.38 -26.71 -12.36
CA GLN A 793 14.00 -26.68 -13.77
C GLN A 793 13.01 -25.54 -14.08
N LEU A 794 12.49 -24.85 -13.05
CA LEU A 794 11.50 -23.78 -13.18
C LEU A 794 12.18 -22.41 -13.23
N ARG A 795 12.19 -21.79 -14.40
CA ARG A 795 12.99 -20.59 -14.69
C ARG A 795 12.55 -19.38 -13.90
N TRP A 796 11.25 -19.24 -13.68
CA TRP A 796 10.71 -18.14 -12.88
C TRP A 796 11.04 -18.26 -11.38
N LEU A 797 11.56 -19.41 -10.93
CA LEU A 797 11.92 -19.66 -9.54
C LEU A 797 13.43 -19.78 -9.27
N TYR A 798 14.32 -19.53 -10.24
CA TYR A 798 15.77 -19.70 -10.04
C TYR A 798 16.34 -18.96 -8.82
N ASP A 799 15.91 -17.71 -8.60
CA ASP A 799 16.35 -16.88 -7.47
C ASP A 799 15.31 -16.83 -6.33
N TRP A 800 14.38 -17.79 -6.30
CA TRP A 800 13.26 -17.77 -5.36
C TRP A 800 13.58 -18.49 -4.06
N GLU A 801 13.84 -17.72 -3.00
CA GLU A 801 14.18 -18.20 -1.65
C GLU A 801 12.96 -18.63 -0.80
N GLY A 802 11.80 -18.89 -1.43
CA GLY A 802 10.54 -19.11 -0.71
C GLY A 802 10.50 -20.35 0.20
N LEU A 803 11.45 -21.28 0.02
CA LEU A 803 11.63 -22.48 0.85
C LEU A 803 12.78 -22.36 1.85
N ASP A 804 13.63 -21.32 1.78
CA ASP A 804 14.86 -21.23 2.59
C ASP A 804 14.62 -20.70 4.02
N ASN A 805 13.35 -20.44 4.39
CA ASN A 805 12.94 -20.10 5.76
C ASN A 805 12.75 -21.32 6.68
N ILE A 806 13.32 -22.48 6.34
CA ILE A 806 13.27 -23.65 7.22
C ILE A 806 14.22 -23.41 8.41
N GLU A 807 13.69 -23.39 9.64
CA GLU A 807 14.48 -23.71 10.83
C GLU A 807 14.98 -25.16 10.69
N VAL A 808 16.10 -25.36 9.98
CA VAL A 808 16.73 -26.67 9.88
C VAL A 808 17.48 -26.91 11.18
N GLY A 809 16.95 -27.80 12.00
CA GLY A 809 17.68 -28.42 13.09
C GLY A 809 18.93 -29.12 12.57
N SER A 810 20.09 -28.70 13.11
CA SER A 810 21.33 -29.46 13.27
C SER A 810 21.62 -30.56 12.24
N VAL A 811 22.36 -30.21 11.18
CA VAL A 811 23.29 -31.13 10.52
C VAL A 811 24.66 -30.44 10.46
N GLY A 812 25.70 -31.17 10.90
CA GLY A 812 27.05 -30.67 11.20
C GLY A 812 27.82 -30.04 10.04
N PRO A 813 29.01 -29.47 10.34
CA PRO A 813 29.64 -28.47 9.49
C PRO A 813 30.23 -29.10 8.23
N VAL A 814 29.82 -28.58 7.07
CA VAL A 814 30.62 -28.64 5.84
C VAL A 814 31.42 -27.34 5.81
N GLU A 815 32.75 -27.45 5.88
CA GLU A 815 33.68 -26.32 5.82
C GLU A 815 33.54 -25.58 4.49
N GLU A 816 32.90 -24.40 4.50
CA GLU A 816 33.02 -23.42 3.43
C GLU A 816 34.29 -22.56 3.62
N PRO A 817 35.01 -22.22 2.55
CA PRO A 817 36.25 -21.43 2.65
C PRO A 817 35.95 -19.99 3.06
N ALA A 818 36.59 -19.55 4.15
CA ALA A 818 36.47 -18.22 4.73
C ALA A 818 36.75 -17.10 3.70
N ARG A 819 35.82 -16.14 3.58
CA ARG A 819 35.95 -14.94 2.74
C ARG A 819 36.40 -13.72 3.57
N PRO A 820 37.21 -12.81 3.01
CA PRO A 820 37.91 -11.78 3.76
C PRO A 820 37.03 -10.56 4.13
N ALA A 821 37.43 -9.86 5.20
CA ALA A 821 36.83 -8.61 5.69
C ALA A 821 36.82 -7.48 4.64
N SER A 822 35.90 -6.52 4.83
CA SER A 822 35.88 -5.31 4.02
C SER A 822 37.20 -4.53 4.12
N TRP A 823 37.62 -3.96 2.99
CA TRP A 823 38.90 -3.25 2.86
C TRP A 823 39.08 -2.12 3.90
N PHE A 824 37.98 -1.46 4.27
CA PHE A 824 37.97 -0.40 5.27
C PHE A 824 38.29 -0.92 6.68
N LEU A 825 37.73 -2.07 7.06
CA LEU A 825 38.02 -2.69 8.36
C LEU A 825 39.48 -3.16 8.42
N TYR A 826 40.00 -3.65 7.30
CA TYR A 826 41.40 -4.06 7.17
C TYR A 826 42.38 -2.87 7.30
N GLU A 827 42.04 -1.71 6.73
CA GLU A 827 42.83 -0.46 6.87
C GLU A 827 42.76 0.11 8.30
N TRP A 828 41.62 -0.04 8.99
CA TRP A 828 41.44 0.38 10.38
C TRP A 828 42.20 -0.51 11.37
N ILE A 829 42.13 -1.84 11.22
CA ILE A 829 42.91 -2.79 12.02
C ILE A 829 44.41 -2.58 11.83
N LYS A 830 44.85 -2.17 10.63
CA LYS A 830 46.26 -1.83 10.35
C LYS A 830 46.69 -0.45 10.86
N GLY A 831 45.85 0.27 11.59
CA GLY A 831 46.20 1.55 12.22
C GLY A 831 46.48 2.68 11.22
N LYS A 832 46.00 2.56 9.98
CA LYS A 832 46.31 3.49 8.89
C LYS A 832 45.67 4.89 9.07
N TYR A 833 44.74 5.03 10.01
CA TYR A 833 44.04 6.28 10.35
C TYR A 833 44.41 6.83 11.74
N ASP A 834 45.41 6.27 12.41
CA ASP A 834 46.02 6.90 13.59
C ASP A 834 47.10 7.88 13.13
N LYS A 835 46.71 9.14 12.85
CA LYS A 835 47.53 10.38 12.91
C LYS A 835 46.72 11.62 12.48
N ASP A 836 46.06 12.26 13.44
CA ASP A 836 46.43 13.53 14.11
C ASP A 836 45.25 14.07 14.94
#